data_AF-A0A1H8E083-F1
#
_entry.id   AF-A0A1H8E083-F1
#
_cell.length_a   1.000
_cell.length_b   1.000
_cell.length_c   1.000
_cell.angle_alpha   90.00
_cell.angle_beta   90.00
_cell.angle_gamma   90.00
#
_symmetry.space_group_name_H-M   'P 1'
#
loop_
_entity.id
_entity.type
_entity.pdbx_description
1 polymer ?
#
loop_
_entity_poly.entity_id
_entity_poly.type
_entity_poly.pdbx_seq_one_letter_code
_entity_poly.pdbx_strand_id
1 'polypeptide(L)'
;MAEIKQTKRAGKILNDTMKCCREYRHEFVMPEHLLFVLIDDYNFNKALEIFYSPEMLAERLEDQLENIETVPEDRQYEPEASEQMGQLIEIACQQVFCSSAEAMDMPHLVMGLLRLEESWACYLLKEALANKEGEFMSQLVSLCEYDDHLEEETGEGKPDAAWRRLVTCMNELYQNHNPLIGREQELHRTIQVLCRRDKNNPLHVGEPGVGKTALIWGLARMIEEGRVPERLKGSRIYQLDIGTLLAGTQYRGDFEHRIKQIMDGIQEESDKNIVYIDEIHTLVGAGATGEGSMDASNMLKPYLETGTIRFIGSTTYEEYNRHFSRSKGLVRRFQQIDIPEPTPEETKHILRQLRSQYETFHGVTYDDEALDFAVDASYKHVNERFLPDKAIDLIDEAGAAASTAGSATVSKADIADVLAKTCKVDALAIDSDDDNNARLSTLNTQLSSQIYGQDEAIRQVVEAVQMSKAGLLDDNKPLASLLFVGPTGVGKTEVARVLAKELGISLLRFDMSEYTEKHTVAKLIGSPAGYVGYEDGGLLTDAIRKSPNSVLLLDEIEKAHQDIYNILLQVMDYARLTDNKGRKADFRNVILIMTSNAGAQFAAQANIGFTGKVSRGEAMLKQVKKTFKPEFINRLSGTVVFNDMDEHMATLILRKKLGELQDKLTAKQVSMTLTDEAFQLLLKEGFTREYGAREMDRVIAQRLKPLLMREILFGRLRQGGNVEIVVSDGSLSIR
;
A
#
# COMPACT_ATOMS: atom_id res chain seq x y z
N MET A 1 -11.12 -25.19 58.35
CA MET A 1 -10.58 -24.55 57.14
C MET A 1 -11.75 -24.30 56.20
N ALA A 2 -11.84 -23.14 55.55
CA ALA A 2 -12.86 -22.92 54.53
C ALA A 2 -12.69 -23.97 53.43
N GLU A 3 -13.79 -24.55 52.95
CA GLU A 3 -13.80 -25.55 51.89
C GLU A 3 -13.28 -24.89 50.60
N ILE A 4 -12.03 -25.17 50.23
CA ILE A 4 -11.44 -24.64 48.99
C ILE A 4 -12.14 -25.34 47.83
N LYS A 5 -12.72 -24.56 46.92
CA LYS A 5 -13.32 -25.10 45.70
C LYS A 5 -12.24 -25.74 44.83
N GLN A 6 -12.58 -26.83 44.15
CA GLN A 6 -11.70 -27.51 43.19
C GLN A 6 -12.17 -27.20 41.77
N THR A 7 -11.25 -27.11 40.80
CA THR A 7 -11.59 -27.08 39.38
C THR A 7 -12.20 -28.43 38.94
N LYS A 8 -12.89 -28.46 37.80
CA LYS A 8 -13.40 -29.73 37.23
C LYS A 8 -12.26 -30.72 36.98
N ARG A 9 -11.12 -30.24 36.48
CA ARG A 9 -9.90 -31.01 36.22
C ARG A 9 -9.35 -31.64 37.50
N ALA A 10 -9.08 -30.84 38.54
CA ALA A 10 -8.60 -31.35 39.83
C ALA A 10 -9.59 -32.31 40.50
N GLY A 11 -10.89 -31.99 40.45
CA GLY A 11 -11.93 -32.88 40.98
C GLY A 11 -11.98 -34.23 40.25
N LYS A 12 -11.79 -34.25 38.93
CA LYS A 12 -11.69 -35.49 38.15
C LYS A 12 -10.46 -36.30 38.56
N ILE A 13 -9.29 -35.68 38.63
CA ILE A 13 -8.03 -36.33 39.01
C ILE A 13 -8.13 -36.98 40.40
N LEU A 14 -8.67 -36.27 41.39
CA LEU A 14 -8.83 -36.80 42.74
C LEU A 14 -9.82 -37.98 42.79
N ASN A 15 -10.91 -37.92 42.02
CA ASN A 15 -11.86 -39.03 41.92
C ASN A 15 -11.23 -40.24 41.23
N ASP A 16 -10.47 -40.04 40.16
CA ASP A 16 -9.79 -41.11 39.44
C ASP A 16 -8.65 -41.71 40.29
N THR A 17 -8.01 -40.90 41.14
CA THR A 17 -7.05 -41.37 42.16
C THR A 17 -7.71 -42.34 43.16
N MET A 18 -8.93 -42.03 43.61
CA MET A 18 -9.68 -42.95 44.48
C MET A 18 -10.06 -44.25 43.77
N LYS A 19 -10.37 -44.20 42.46
CA LYS A 19 -10.65 -45.41 41.66
C LYS A 19 -9.40 -46.25 41.48
N CYS A 20 -8.27 -45.64 41.14
CA CYS A 20 -6.97 -46.30 41.02
C CYS A 20 -6.63 -47.06 42.32
N CYS A 21 -6.78 -46.44 43.48
CA CYS A 21 -6.59 -47.11 44.77
C CYS A 21 -7.50 -48.34 44.98
N ARG A 22 -8.77 -48.28 44.52
CA ARG A 22 -9.69 -49.43 44.56
C ARG A 22 -9.31 -50.55 43.60
N GLU A 23 -8.77 -50.20 42.44
CA GLU A 23 -8.31 -51.16 41.43
C GLU A 23 -7.12 -51.98 41.93
N TYR A 24 -6.16 -51.32 42.60
CA TYR A 24 -5.05 -52.00 43.29
C TYR A 24 -5.43 -52.64 44.63
N ARG A 25 -6.69 -52.47 45.08
CA ARG A 25 -7.19 -52.94 46.39
C ARG A 25 -6.37 -52.45 47.60
N HIS A 26 -5.83 -51.24 47.56
CA HIS A 26 -5.09 -50.66 48.68
C HIS A 26 -6.04 -50.07 49.74
N GLU A 27 -5.70 -50.19 51.02
CA GLU A 27 -6.49 -49.65 52.15
C GLU A 27 -6.46 -48.11 52.19
N PHE A 28 -5.35 -47.51 51.78
CA PHE A 28 -5.15 -46.06 51.81
C PHE A 28 -4.87 -45.47 50.43
N VAL A 29 -5.49 -44.33 50.12
CA VAL A 29 -5.15 -43.48 48.98
C VAL A 29 -3.85 -42.74 49.29
N MET A 30 -2.84 -42.92 48.46
CA MET A 30 -1.47 -42.41 48.68
C MET A 30 -1.02 -41.48 47.54
N PRO A 31 -0.01 -40.63 47.74
CA PRO A 31 0.56 -39.77 46.69
C PRO A 31 0.97 -40.50 45.40
N GLU A 32 1.37 -41.77 45.51
CA GLU A 32 1.77 -42.62 44.39
C GLU A 32 0.60 -42.90 43.44
N HIS A 33 -0.60 -43.12 43.98
CA HIS A 33 -1.81 -43.26 43.15
C HIS A 33 -2.14 -41.97 42.42
N LEU A 34 -1.92 -40.82 43.07
CA LEU A 34 -2.17 -39.52 42.47
C LEU A 34 -1.19 -39.28 41.32
N LEU A 35 0.11 -39.55 41.53
CA LEU A 35 1.11 -39.44 40.47
C LEU A 35 0.81 -40.39 39.31
N PHE A 36 0.34 -41.60 39.59
CA PHE A 36 -0.01 -42.57 38.55
C PHE A 36 -1.15 -42.05 37.66
N VAL A 37 -2.21 -41.50 38.25
CA VAL A 37 -3.32 -40.89 37.51
C VAL A 37 -2.88 -39.62 36.78
N LEU A 38 -1.96 -38.84 37.34
CA LEU A 38 -1.43 -37.66 36.68
C LEU A 38 -0.62 -38.00 35.42
N ILE A 39 0.11 -39.11 35.39
CA ILE A 39 0.88 -39.52 34.20
C ILE A 39 -0.02 -39.74 32.97
N ASP A 40 -1.26 -40.14 33.18
CA ASP A 40 -2.28 -40.31 32.13
C ASP A 40 -3.00 -39.02 31.74
N ASP A 41 -2.85 -37.95 32.52
CA ASP A 41 -3.43 -36.66 32.16
C ASP A 41 -2.64 -36.00 31.01
N TYR A 42 -3.35 -35.53 29.99
CA TYR A 42 -2.73 -34.96 28.79
C TYR A 42 -1.77 -33.80 29.09
N ASN A 43 -2.14 -32.87 29.96
CA ASN A 43 -1.33 -31.68 30.26
C ASN A 43 -0.08 -32.07 31.06
N PHE A 44 -0.24 -32.97 32.04
CA PHE A 44 0.89 -33.46 32.82
C PHE A 44 1.85 -34.31 31.99
N ASN A 45 1.31 -35.21 31.17
CA ASN A 45 2.07 -36.07 30.27
C ASN A 45 2.90 -35.24 29.28
N LYS A 46 2.29 -34.25 28.63
CA LYS A 46 2.97 -33.33 27.71
C LYS A 46 4.07 -32.51 28.39
N ALA A 47 3.83 -32.04 29.61
CA ALA A 47 4.86 -31.35 30.38
C ALA A 47 6.02 -32.29 30.74
N LEU A 48 5.73 -33.56 31.07
CA LEU A 48 6.72 -34.55 31.49
C LEU A 48 7.58 -35.05 30.32
N GLU A 49 7.00 -35.27 29.12
CA GLU A 49 7.67 -35.78 27.90
C GLU A 49 8.96 -35.02 27.55
N ILE A 50 9.06 -33.74 27.93
CA ILE A 50 10.23 -32.88 27.68
C ILE A 50 11.44 -33.29 28.53
N PHE A 51 11.19 -33.84 29.72
CA PHE A 51 12.22 -34.18 30.72
C PHE A 51 12.44 -35.69 30.81
N TYR A 52 11.38 -36.48 30.71
CA TYR A 52 11.40 -37.92 30.93
C TYR A 52 10.28 -38.62 30.15
N SER A 53 10.45 -39.92 29.84
CA SER A 53 9.38 -40.71 29.22
C SER A 53 8.28 -41.01 30.26
N PRO A 54 7.04 -40.58 30.02
CA PRO A 54 5.93 -40.87 30.93
C PRO A 54 5.72 -42.37 31.15
N GLU A 55 5.90 -43.18 30.10
CA GLU A 55 5.76 -44.63 30.15
C GLU A 55 6.79 -45.27 31.09
N MET A 56 8.04 -44.81 31.07
CA MET A 56 9.07 -45.29 31.98
C MET A 56 8.79 -44.88 33.43
N LEU A 57 8.20 -43.71 33.67
CA LEU A 57 7.82 -43.29 35.02
C LEU A 57 6.62 -44.10 35.53
N ALA A 58 5.65 -44.39 34.67
CA ALA A 58 4.50 -45.23 34.99
C ALA A 58 4.93 -46.64 35.38
N GLU A 59 5.81 -47.29 34.59
CA GLU A 59 6.32 -48.64 34.87
C GLU A 59 7.02 -48.69 36.25
N ARG A 60 7.88 -47.70 36.54
CA ARG A 60 8.57 -47.61 37.84
C ARG A 60 7.62 -47.37 39.01
N LEU A 61 6.52 -46.66 38.78
CA LEU A 61 5.53 -46.34 39.81
C LEU A 61 4.59 -47.52 40.05
N GLU A 62 4.23 -48.24 38.98
CA GLU A 62 3.47 -49.49 39.04
C GLU A 62 4.21 -50.55 39.86
N ASP A 63 5.52 -50.71 39.64
CA ASP A 63 6.37 -51.56 40.49
C ASP A 63 6.26 -51.19 41.99
N GLN A 64 6.15 -49.90 42.33
CA GLN A 64 5.98 -49.49 43.74
C GLN A 64 4.58 -49.80 44.26
N LEU A 65 3.55 -49.60 43.44
CA LEU A 65 2.16 -49.87 43.81
C LEU A 65 1.90 -51.37 44.00
N GLU A 66 2.44 -52.23 43.14
CA GLU A 66 2.26 -53.69 43.25
C GLU A 66 2.92 -54.29 44.51
N ASN A 67 3.93 -53.62 45.07
CA ASN A 67 4.64 -54.08 46.27
C ASN A 67 3.91 -53.76 47.59
N ILE A 68 2.73 -53.14 47.53
CA ILE A 68 1.96 -52.70 48.70
C ILE A 68 0.94 -53.77 49.11
N GLU A 69 0.68 -53.87 50.41
CA GLU A 69 -0.26 -54.87 50.92
C GLU A 69 -1.70 -54.55 50.46
N THR A 70 -2.31 -55.51 49.77
CA THR A 70 -3.68 -55.40 49.27
C THR A 70 -4.69 -55.94 50.28
N VAL A 71 -5.86 -55.31 50.37
CA VAL A 71 -6.96 -55.77 51.22
C VAL A 71 -7.55 -57.09 50.67
N PRO A 72 -7.63 -58.16 51.48
CA PRO A 72 -8.15 -59.47 51.07
C PRO A 72 -9.53 -59.41 50.40
N GLU A 73 -9.76 -60.29 49.41
CA GLU A 73 -10.98 -60.31 48.58
C GLU A 73 -12.30 -60.43 49.36
N ASP A 74 -12.25 -61.06 50.52
CA ASP A 74 -13.38 -61.34 51.41
C ASP A 74 -13.74 -60.20 52.36
N ARG A 75 -12.97 -59.10 52.38
CA ARG A 75 -13.24 -57.93 53.22
C ARG A 75 -13.79 -56.76 52.42
N GLN A 76 -14.89 -56.19 52.91
CA GLN A 76 -15.36 -54.86 52.49
C GLN A 76 -14.53 -53.79 53.19
N TYR A 77 -14.09 -52.79 52.45
CA TYR A 77 -13.37 -51.64 52.95
C TYR A 77 -13.73 -50.40 52.12
N GLU A 78 -13.49 -49.23 52.68
CA GLU A 78 -13.59 -47.95 51.97
C GLU A 78 -12.22 -47.28 52.03
N PRO A 79 -11.60 -46.92 50.90
CA PRO A 79 -10.27 -46.31 50.92
C PRO A 79 -10.27 -45.00 51.70
N GLU A 80 -9.37 -44.88 52.67
CA GLU A 80 -9.15 -43.64 53.41
C GLU A 80 -7.92 -42.90 52.87
N ALA A 81 -7.83 -41.58 53.05
CA ALA A 81 -6.61 -40.86 52.67
C ALA A 81 -5.46 -41.24 53.62
N SER A 82 -4.29 -41.57 53.09
CA SER A 82 -3.09 -41.76 53.91
C SER A 82 -2.68 -40.45 54.58
N GLU A 83 -1.89 -40.52 55.66
CA GLU A 83 -1.36 -39.32 56.32
C GLU A 83 -0.57 -38.44 55.33
N GLN A 84 0.20 -39.07 54.45
CA GLN A 84 0.97 -38.40 53.39
C GLN A 84 0.07 -37.75 52.33
N MET A 85 -1.03 -38.40 51.95
CA MET A 85 -2.02 -37.82 51.04
C MET A 85 -2.73 -36.62 51.70
N GLY A 86 -3.04 -36.70 53.00
CA GLY A 86 -3.57 -35.58 53.77
C GLY A 86 -2.62 -34.38 53.77
N GLN A 87 -1.33 -34.60 54.08
CA GLN A 87 -0.29 -33.56 54.04
C GLN A 87 -0.13 -32.94 52.64
N LEU A 88 -0.17 -33.75 51.59
CA LEU A 88 -0.12 -33.27 50.20
C LEU A 88 -1.25 -32.29 49.90
N ILE A 89 -2.49 -32.64 50.26
CA ILE A 89 -3.66 -31.80 50.06
C ILE A 89 -3.56 -30.51 50.89
N GLU A 90 -3.05 -30.58 52.12
CA GLU A 90 -2.78 -29.38 52.93
C GLU A 90 -1.76 -28.45 52.27
N ILE A 91 -0.66 -28.99 51.72
CA ILE A 91 0.35 -28.20 51.00
C ILE A 91 -0.27 -27.58 49.73
N ALA A 92 -1.05 -28.35 48.97
CA ALA A 92 -1.75 -27.84 47.79
C ALA A 92 -2.72 -26.71 48.15
N CYS A 93 -3.45 -26.84 49.27
CA CYS A 93 -4.33 -25.78 49.78
C CYS A 93 -3.55 -24.51 50.14
N GLN A 94 -2.40 -24.64 50.80
CA GLN A 94 -1.54 -23.50 51.10
C GLN A 94 -1.06 -22.80 49.83
N GLN A 95 -0.74 -23.55 48.77
CA GLN A 95 -0.34 -22.98 47.48
C GLN A 95 -1.44 -22.15 46.83
N VAL A 96 -2.70 -22.61 46.87
CA VAL A 96 -3.86 -21.83 46.37
C VAL A 96 -3.94 -20.46 47.03
N PHE A 97 -3.73 -20.39 48.36
CA PHE A 97 -3.71 -19.11 49.07
C PHE A 97 -2.50 -18.24 48.69
N CYS A 98 -1.33 -18.85 48.47
CA CYS A 98 -0.13 -18.12 48.05
C CYS A 98 -0.22 -17.59 46.61
N SER A 99 -0.86 -18.32 45.69
CA SER A 99 -1.06 -17.93 44.30
C SER A 99 -2.26 -17.00 44.08
N SER A 100 -3.07 -16.74 45.12
CA SER A 100 -4.35 -16.02 45.02
C SER A 100 -5.34 -16.65 44.03
N ALA A 101 -5.23 -17.96 43.79
CA ALA A 101 -6.14 -18.68 42.90
C ALA A 101 -7.52 -18.86 43.54
N GLU A 102 -8.59 -18.81 42.72
CA GLU A 102 -9.97 -18.94 43.20
C GLU A 102 -10.34 -20.39 43.57
N ALA A 103 -9.65 -21.37 42.98
CA ALA A 103 -9.87 -22.79 43.16
C ALA A 103 -8.57 -23.59 43.10
N MET A 104 -8.56 -24.77 43.72
CA MET A 104 -7.49 -25.75 43.59
C MET A 104 -7.53 -26.40 42.21
N ASP A 105 -6.40 -26.33 41.50
CA ASP A 105 -6.19 -26.98 40.21
C ASP A 105 -4.96 -27.92 40.21
N MET A 106 -4.78 -28.70 39.15
CA MET A 106 -3.70 -29.68 38.99
C MET A 106 -2.29 -29.15 39.35
N PRO A 107 -1.83 -27.96 38.91
CA PRO A 107 -0.49 -27.49 39.26
C PRO A 107 -0.27 -27.38 40.79
N HIS A 108 -1.33 -27.10 41.55
CA HIS A 108 -1.26 -27.05 43.02
C HIS A 108 -1.06 -28.44 43.63
N LEU A 109 -1.71 -29.48 43.07
CA LEU A 109 -1.54 -30.87 43.49
C LEU A 109 -0.12 -31.37 43.18
N VAL A 110 0.40 -31.04 41.99
CA VAL A 110 1.76 -31.42 41.56
C VAL A 110 2.82 -30.71 42.40
N MET A 111 2.62 -29.44 42.72
CA MET A 111 3.48 -28.73 43.67
C MET A 111 3.42 -29.36 45.07
N GLY A 112 2.26 -29.85 45.49
CA GLY A 112 2.10 -30.65 46.71
C GLY A 112 2.95 -31.92 46.69
N LEU A 113 2.90 -32.69 45.60
CA LEU A 113 3.76 -33.87 45.40
C LEU A 113 5.25 -33.52 45.52
N LEU A 114 5.72 -32.50 44.81
CA LEU A 114 7.13 -32.11 44.78
C LEU A 114 7.67 -31.60 46.14
N ARG A 115 6.78 -31.14 47.02
CA ARG A 115 7.13 -30.66 48.37
C ARG A 115 7.05 -31.74 49.44
N LEU A 116 6.50 -32.91 49.12
CA LEU A 116 6.38 -34.01 50.04
C LEU A 116 7.65 -34.88 50.01
N GLU A 117 8.73 -34.39 50.65
CA GLU A 117 10.09 -34.98 50.56
C GLU A 117 10.18 -36.45 50.98
N GLU A 118 9.28 -36.92 51.84
CA GLU A 118 9.26 -38.30 52.36
C GLU A 118 8.30 -39.24 51.59
N SER A 119 8.00 -38.98 50.32
CA SER A 119 7.13 -39.84 49.49
C SER A 119 7.87 -40.43 48.27
N TRP A 120 7.47 -41.65 47.87
CA TRP A 120 8.01 -42.28 46.66
C TRP A 120 7.61 -41.51 45.41
N ALA A 121 6.39 -40.96 45.40
CA ALA A 121 5.93 -40.10 44.31
C ALA A 121 6.84 -38.87 44.11
N CYS A 122 7.24 -38.18 45.19
CA CYS A 122 8.17 -37.05 45.12
C CYS A 122 9.55 -37.50 44.65
N TYR A 123 10.07 -38.59 45.20
CA TYR A 123 11.38 -39.13 44.83
C TYR A 123 11.46 -39.46 43.33
N LEU A 124 10.51 -40.25 42.83
CA LEU A 124 10.46 -40.68 41.43
C LEU A 124 10.27 -39.50 40.48
N LEU A 125 9.39 -38.55 40.82
CA LEU A 125 9.16 -37.37 40.01
C LEU A 125 10.40 -36.44 39.99
N LYS A 126 11.05 -36.18 41.13
CA LYS A 126 12.27 -35.37 41.17
C LYS A 126 13.43 -36.02 40.42
N GLU A 127 13.56 -37.34 40.52
CA GLU A 127 14.56 -38.08 39.77
C GLU A 127 14.33 -37.96 38.25
N ALA A 128 13.08 -38.11 37.80
CA ALA A 128 12.69 -37.92 36.41
C ALA A 128 12.98 -36.49 35.91
N LEU A 129 12.79 -35.49 36.76
CA LEU A 129 12.99 -34.07 36.41
C LEU A 129 14.44 -33.59 36.52
N ALA A 130 15.35 -34.36 37.13
CA ALA A 130 16.79 -34.07 37.21
C ALA A 130 17.13 -32.62 37.67
N ASN A 131 16.48 -32.13 38.74
CA ASN A 131 16.59 -30.76 39.29
C ASN A 131 16.02 -29.63 38.41
N LYS A 132 15.06 -29.95 37.53
CA LYS A 132 14.37 -28.98 36.66
C LYS A 132 12.90 -28.78 37.04
N GLU A 133 12.57 -28.89 38.32
CA GLU A 133 11.20 -28.77 38.82
C GLU A 133 10.56 -27.43 38.47
N GLY A 134 11.34 -26.34 38.47
CA GLY A 134 10.86 -25.01 38.10
C GLY A 134 10.48 -24.89 36.62
N GLU A 135 11.27 -25.49 35.71
CA GLU A 135 10.97 -25.50 34.27
C GLU A 135 9.72 -26.34 33.99
N PHE A 136 9.62 -27.51 34.62
CA PHE A 136 8.46 -28.39 34.52
C PHE A 136 7.17 -27.72 35.02
N MET A 137 7.22 -27.11 36.21
CA MET A 137 6.06 -26.41 36.76
C MET A 137 5.63 -25.22 35.89
N SER A 138 6.58 -24.49 35.29
CA SER A 138 6.27 -23.38 34.37
C SER A 138 5.52 -23.88 33.13
N GLN A 139 5.99 -24.98 32.53
CA GLN A 139 5.32 -25.60 31.37
C GLN A 139 3.94 -26.16 31.73
N LEU A 140 3.83 -26.84 32.86
CA LEU A 140 2.57 -27.43 33.32
C LEU A 140 1.50 -26.35 33.55
N VAL A 141 1.87 -25.24 34.20
CA VAL A 141 0.96 -24.09 34.42
C VAL A 141 0.51 -23.52 33.07
N SER A 142 1.44 -23.28 32.14
CA SER A 142 1.10 -22.74 30.81
C SER A 142 0.16 -23.65 30.02
N LEU A 143 0.29 -24.97 30.11
CA LEU A 143 -0.61 -25.93 29.45
C LEU A 143 -2.01 -25.92 30.08
N CYS A 144 -2.08 -25.82 31.42
CA CYS A 144 -3.36 -25.77 32.14
C CYS A 144 -4.11 -24.46 31.89
N GLU A 145 -3.41 -23.31 31.88
CA GLU A 145 -4.01 -22.01 31.53
C GLU A 145 -4.53 -21.99 30.09
N TYR A 146 -3.79 -22.58 29.15
CA TYR A 146 -4.22 -22.69 27.75
C TYR A 146 -5.50 -23.52 27.61
N ASP A 147 -5.59 -24.66 28.30
CA ASP A 147 -6.76 -25.54 28.26
C ASP A 147 -7.99 -24.90 28.94
N ASP A 148 -7.78 -24.13 30.02
CA ASP A 148 -8.85 -23.37 30.68
C ASP A 148 -9.40 -22.26 29.76
N HIS A 149 -8.53 -21.56 29.03
CA HIS A 149 -8.95 -20.58 28.02
C HIS A 149 -9.73 -21.22 26.86
N LEU A 150 -9.37 -22.43 26.45
CA LEU A 150 -10.13 -23.18 25.45
C LEU A 150 -11.53 -23.54 25.96
N GLU A 151 -11.68 -23.99 27.21
CA GLU A 151 -13.00 -24.33 27.79
C GLU A 151 -13.90 -23.09 27.98
N GLU A 152 -13.34 -21.93 28.34
CA GLU A 152 -14.11 -20.69 28.48
C GLU A 152 -14.59 -20.13 27.12
N GLU A 153 -13.81 -20.28 26.05
CA GLU A 153 -14.20 -19.89 24.69
C GLU A 153 -15.13 -20.92 24.01
N THR A 154 -15.14 -22.17 24.47
CA THR A 154 -15.92 -23.27 23.91
C THR A 154 -17.04 -23.72 24.84
N GLY A 155 -18.02 -22.84 25.08
CA GLY A 155 -19.31 -23.26 25.63
C GLY A 155 -19.84 -24.51 24.90
N GLU A 156 -20.16 -25.55 25.68
CA GLU A 156 -20.56 -26.92 25.29
C GLU A 156 -20.96 -27.10 23.81
N GLY A 157 -19.99 -27.48 22.97
CA GLY A 157 -20.21 -27.82 21.57
C GLY A 157 -19.08 -28.71 21.05
N LYS A 158 -19.44 -29.83 20.40
CA LYS A 158 -18.52 -30.91 19.97
C LYS A 158 -17.22 -30.39 19.29
N PRO A 159 -16.05 -31.06 19.51
CA PRO A 159 -14.73 -30.64 18.97
C PRO A 159 -14.60 -30.61 17.43
N ASP A 160 -15.52 -31.23 16.70
CA ASP A 160 -15.39 -31.55 15.27
C ASP A 160 -15.47 -30.35 14.30
N ALA A 161 -15.69 -29.12 14.77
CA ALA A 161 -15.94 -27.96 13.89
C ALA A 161 -15.10 -26.72 14.21
N ALA A 162 -14.08 -26.82 15.05
CA ALA A 162 -13.26 -25.65 15.42
C ALA A 162 -12.51 -25.06 14.21
N TRP A 163 -11.92 -25.89 13.35
CA TRP A 163 -11.18 -25.43 12.17
C TRP A 163 -12.07 -24.77 11.11
N ARG A 164 -13.35 -25.17 11.00
CA ARG A 164 -14.31 -24.58 10.05
C ARG A 164 -14.61 -23.12 10.35
N ARG A 165 -14.41 -22.66 11.59
CA ARG A 165 -14.54 -21.24 11.95
C ARG A 165 -13.35 -20.40 11.48
N LEU A 166 -12.22 -21.03 11.15
CA LEU A 166 -10.98 -20.37 10.73
C LEU A 166 -10.84 -20.26 9.21
N VAL A 167 -11.73 -20.88 8.44
CA VAL A 167 -11.70 -20.88 6.96
C VAL A 167 -13.07 -20.54 6.38
N THR A 168 -13.08 -19.98 5.17
CA THR A 168 -14.33 -19.67 4.46
C THR A 168 -14.57 -20.69 3.35
N CYS A 169 -15.73 -21.34 3.35
CA CYS A 169 -16.13 -22.26 2.27
C CYS A 169 -16.70 -21.48 1.08
N MET A 170 -15.96 -21.37 -0.02
CA MET A 170 -16.38 -20.60 -1.20
C MET A 170 -17.56 -21.26 -1.94
N ASN A 171 -17.70 -22.59 -1.84
CA ASN A 171 -18.85 -23.33 -2.40
C ASN A 171 -20.19 -22.97 -1.74
N GLU A 172 -20.19 -22.44 -0.52
CA GLU A 172 -21.42 -22.06 0.19
C GLU A 172 -21.84 -20.62 -0.14
N LEU A 173 -20.90 -19.80 -0.60
CA LEU A 173 -21.09 -18.36 -0.78
C LEU A 173 -21.13 -17.91 -2.25
N TYR A 174 -20.90 -18.79 -3.23
CA TYR A 174 -20.75 -18.40 -4.63
C TYR A 174 -21.97 -17.64 -5.21
N GLN A 175 -23.17 -17.84 -4.65
CA GLN A 175 -24.38 -17.15 -5.09
C GLN A 175 -24.41 -15.66 -4.71
N ASN A 176 -23.65 -15.28 -3.67
CA ASN A 176 -23.57 -13.90 -3.18
C ASN A 176 -22.50 -13.08 -3.91
N HIS A 177 -21.76 -13.70 -4.84
CA HIS A 177 -20.66 -13.07 -5.54
C HIS A 177 -20.91 -12.98 -7.05
N ASN A 178 -20.23 -12.03 -7.68
CA ASN A 178 -20.35 -11.77 -9.10
C ASN A 178 -19.93 -13.01 -9.91
N PRO A 179 -20.69 -13.39 -10.95
CA PRO A 179 -20.31 -14.49 -11.81
C PRO A 179 -18.99 -14.19 -12.51
N LEU A 180 -18.22 -15.23 -12.82
CA LEU A 180 -17.08 -15.08 -13.70
C LEU A 180 -17.57 -14.71 -15.10
N ILE A 181 -17.09 -13.56 -15.60
CA ILE A 181 -17.42 -13.04 -16.92
C ILE A 181 -16.15 -13.04 -17.76
N GLY A 182 -16.17 -13.79 -18.86
CA GLY A 182 -14.96 -14.04 -19.64
C GLY A 182 -13.97 -14.96 -18.89
N ARG A 183 -12.71 -14.98 -19.35
CA ARG A 183 -11.62 -15.80 -18.77
C ARG A 183 -11.85 -17.31 -18.72
N GLU A 184 -12.65 -17.83 -19.64
CA GLU A 184 -12.94 -19.27 -19.76
C GLU A 184 -11.67 -20.09 -20.02
N GLN A 185 -10.69 -19.53 -20.74
CA GLN A 185 -9.43 -20.21 -21.04
C GLN A 185 -8.59 -20.41 -19.77
N GLU A 186 -8.49 -19.38 -18.94
CA GLU A 186 -7.76 -19.39 -17.67
C GLU A 186 -8.44 -20.32 -16.65
N LEU A 187 -9.78 -20.31 -16.61
CA LEU A 187 -10.55 -21.24 -15.77
C LEU A 187 -10.35 -22.70 -16.23
N HIS A 188 -10.48 -22.98 -17.52
CA HIS A 188 -10.21 -24.31 -18.09
C HIS A 188 -8.77 -24.76 -17.81
N ARG A 189 -7.80 -23.84 -17.92
CA ARG A 189 -6.41 -24.13 -17.58
C ARG A 189 -6.24 -24.46 -16.10
N THR A 190 -6.93 -23.76 -15.21
CA THR A 190 -6.95 -24.02 -13.76
C THR A 190 -7.47 -25.43 -13.47
N ILE A 191 -8.61 -25.80 -14.06
CA ILE A 191 -9.20 -27.14 -13.96
C ILE A 191 -8.23 -28.21 -14.48
N GLN A 192 -7.59 -27.95 -15.63
CA GLN A 192 -6.61 -28.87 -16.22
C GLN A 192 -5.43 -29.11 -15.27
N VAL A 193 -4.92 -28.06 -14.62
CA VAL A 193 -3.83 -28.16 -13.64
C VAL A 193 -4.27 -28.98 -12.42
N LEU A 194 -5.43 -28.67 -11.84
CA LEU A 194 -5.97 -29.41 -10.68
C LEU A 194 -6.16 -30.91 -10.94
N CYS A 195 -6.42 -31.30 -12.19
CA CYS A 195 -6.59 -32.69 -12.59
C CYS A 195 -5.27 -33.45 -12.84
N ARG A 196 -4.11 -32.77 -12.80
CA ARG A 196 -2.80 -33.42 -12.99
C ARG A 196 -2.47 -34.35 -11.82
N ARG A 197 -1.62 -35.34 -12.10
CA ARG A 197 -1.05 -36.21 -11.06
C ARG A 197 0.03 -35.48 -10.26
N ASP A 198 0.95 -34.82 -10.97
CA ASP A 198 2.05 -34.04 -10.40
C ASP A 198 1.91 -32.57 -10.81
N LYS A 199 2.34 -31.66 -9.93
CA LYS A 199 2.16 -30.19 -10.11
C LYS A 199 0.70 -29.83 -10.32
N ASN A 200 -0.14 -30.32 -9.43
CA ASN A 200 -1.59 -30.15 -9.42
C ASN A 200 -2.06 -28.87 -8.73
N ASN A 201 -1.14 -28.00 -8.34
CA ASN A 201 -1.45 -26.75 -7.65
C ASN A 201 -1.34 -25.57 -8.64
N PRO A 202 -2.44 -24.96 -9.12
CA PRO A 202 -2.36 -23.75 -9.93
C PRO A 202 -1.92 -22.54 -9.11
N LEU A 203 -1.09 -21.68 -9.71
CA LEU A 203 -0.71 -20.39 -9.18
C LEU A 203 -1.14 -19.31 -10.18
N HIS A 204 -2.16 -18.54 -9.85
CA HIS A 204 -2.63 -17.40 -10.64
C HIS A 204 -1.68 -16.21 -10.43
N VAL A 205 -0.97 -15.83 -11.48
CA VAL A 205 -0.03 -14.71 -11.46
C VAL A 205 -0.60 -13.60 -12.34
N GLY A 206 -0.88 -12.44 -11.75
CA GLY A 206 -1.44 -11.30 -12.45
C GLY A 206 -1.47 -10.06 -11.56
N GLU A 207 -1.62 -8.89 -12.13
CA GLU A 207 -1.66 -7.63 -11.36
C GLU A 207 -2.88 -7.57 -10.41
N PRO A 208 -2.87 -6.73 -9.36
CA PRO A 208 -4.05 -6.52 -8.52
C PRO A 208 -5.24 -6.01 -9.33
N GLY A 209 -6.45 -6.46 -9.00
CA GLY A 209 -7.67 -5.99 -9.65
C GLY A 209 -8.04 -6.68 -10.98
N VAL A 210 -7.19 -7.53 -11.56
CA VAL A 210 -7.51 -8.21 -12.84
C VAL A 210 -8.59 -9.30 -12.74
N GLY A 211 -9.03 -9.65 -11.53
CA GLY A 211 -10.07 -10.66 -11.30
C GLY A 211 -9.56 -12.07 -10.98
N LYS A 212 -8.42 -12.20 -10.27
CA LYS A 212 -7.88 -13.50 -9.82
C LYS A 212 -8.87 -14.26 -8.93
N THR A 213 -9.44 -13.58 -7.94
CA THR A 213 -10.43 -14.18 -7.02
C THR A 213 -11.73 -14.55 -7.74
N ALA A 214 -12.12 -13.81 -8.79
CA ALA A 214 -13.31 -14.12 -9.59
C ALA A 214 -13.20 -15.48 -10.31
N LEU A 215 -12.00 -15.91 -10.70
CA LEU A 215 -11.78 -17.25 -11.25
C LEU A 215 -12.11 -18.36 -10.24
N ILE A 216 -11.85 -18.11 -8.95
CA ILE A 216 -12.12 -19.07 -7.89
C ILE A 216 -13.61 -19.18 -7.63
N TRP A 217 -14.32 -18.05 -7.59
CA TRP A 217 -15.79 -18.03 -7.53
C TRP A 217 -16.42 -18.75 -8.73
N GLY A 218 -15.89 -18.52 -9.94
CA GLY A 218 -16.29 -19.24 -11.15
C GLY A 218 -16.07 -20.76 -11.04
N LEU A 219 -14.92 -21.17 -10.48
CA LEU A 219 -14.63 -22.59 -10.22
C LEU A 219 -15.58 -23.20 -9.19
N ALA A 220 -15.83 -22.52 -8.07
CA ALA A 220 -16.75 -22.97 -7.03
C ALA A 220 -18.15 -23.20 -7.62
N ARG A 221 -18.65 -22.25 -8.41
CA ARG A 221 -19.92 -22.37 -9.13
C ARG A 221 -19.94 -23.56 -10.08
N MET A 222 -18.89 -23.78 -10.88
CA MET A 222 -18.83 -24.93 -11.79
C MET A 222 -18.81 -26.28 -11.07
N ILE A 223 -18.21 -26.34 -9.87
CA ILE A 223 -18.21 -27.55 -9.06
C ILE A 223 -19.62 -27.85 -8.55
N GLU A 224 -20.32 -26.86 -8.02
CA GLU A 224 -21.71 -26.99 -7.54
C GLU A 224 -22.69 -27.32 -8.66
N GLU A 225 -22.50 -26.73 -9.85
CA GLU A 225 -23.28 -27.05 -11.06
C GLU A 225 -22.91 -28.43 -11.66
N GLY A 226 -21.90 -29.12 -11.14
CA GLY A 226 -21.44 -30.41 -11.65
C GLY A 226 -20.79 -30.36 -13.04
N ARG A 227 -20.40 -29.17 -13.51
CA ARG A 227 -19.79 -28.91 -14.83
C ARG A 227 -18.27 -29.14 -14.87
N VAL A 228 -17.71 -29.78 -13.84
CA VAL A 228 -16.28 -30.13 -13.74
C VAL A 228 -16.04 -31.62 -14.02
N PRO A 229 -14.79 -32.02 -14.37
CA PRO A 229 -14.43 -33.42 -14.51
C PRO A 229 -14.70 -34.24 -13.24
N GLU A 230 -14.97 -35.54 -13.37
CA GLU A 230 -15.28 -36.46 -12.25
C GLU A 230 -14.32 -36.38 -11.06
N ARG A 231 -13.04 -36.08 -11.31
CA ARG A 231 -12.03 -35.91 -10.26
C ARG A 231 -12.28 -34.73 -9.32
N LEU A 232 -12.96 -33.69 -9.80
CA LEU A 232 -13.29 -32.48 -9.06
C LEU A 232 -14.76 -32.43 -8.64
N LYS A 233 -15.59 -33.39 -9.06
CA LYS A 233 -16.97 -33.45 -8.59
C LYS A 233 -17.02 -33.72 -7.09
N GLY A 234 -17.75 -32.87 -6.39
CA GLY A 234 -17.91 -32.90 -4.93
C GLY A 234 -16.71 -32.33 -4.15
N SER A 235 -15.73 -31.69 -4.80
CA SER A 235 -14.66 -30.99 -4.08
C SER A 235 -15.16 -29.69 -3.45
N ARG A 236 -14.68 -29.35 -2.25
CA ARG A 236 -14.91 -28.03 -1.64
C ARG A 236 -13.66 -27.16 -1.75
N ILE A 237 -13.87 -25.86 -1.95
CA ILE A 237 -12.84 -24.83 -1.97
C ILE A 237 -12.90 -24.04 -0.65
N TYR A 238 -11.83 -24.13 0.13
CA TYR A 238 -11.66 -23.42 1.40
C TYR A 238 -10.67 -22.29 1.22
N GLN A 239 -11.12 -21.05 1.42
CA GLN A 239 -10.26 -19.87 1.46
C GLN A 239 -9.61 -19.75 2.84
N LEU A 240 -8.29 -19.66 2.84
CA LEU A 240 -7.48 -19.41 4.03
C LEU A 240 -7.20 -17.91 4.16
N ASP A 241 -7.72 -17.29 5.22
CA ASP A 241 -7.41 -15.90 5.55
C ASP A 241 -6.31 -15.83 6.62
N ILE A 242 -5.14 -15.32 6.23
CA ILE A 242 -3.99 -15.20 7.12
C ILE A 242 -4.24 -14.18 8.23
N GLY A 243 -5.07 -13.16 8.00
CA GLY A 243 -5.45 -12.19 9.02
C GLY A 243 -6.18 -12.86 10.18
N THR A 244 -7.18 -13.70 9.87
CA THR A 244 -7.90 -14.51 10.86
C THR A 244 -6.97 -15.48 11.60
N LEU A 245 -5.97 -16.05 10.93
CA LEU A 245 -5.02 -16.95 11.58
C LEU A 245 -4.12 -16.23 12.59
N LEU A 246 -3.73 -14.98 12.32
CA LEU A 246 -2.89 -14.15 13.19
C LEU A 246 -3.69 -13.49 14.31
N ALA A 247 -5.00 -13.31 14.14
CA ALA A 247 -5.85 -12.70 15.15
C ALA A 247 -5.87 -13.54 16.43
N GLY A 248 -5.39 -12.95 17.54
CA GLY A 248 -5.34 -13.61 18.84
C GLY A 248 -4.17 -14.59 19.03
N THR A 249 -3.23 -14.71 18.09
CA THR A 249 -1.99 -15.47 18.32
C THR A 249 -0.93 -14.57 18.96
N GLN A 250 -0.42 -14.95 20.14
CA GLN A 250 0.69 -14.23 20.79
C GLN A 250 2.03 -14.84 20.39
N TYR A 251 2.06 -16.15 20.11
CA TYR A 251 3.28 -16.87 19.80
C TYR A 251 3.23 -17.50 18.41
N ARG A 252 4.42 -17.68 17.83
CA ARG A 252 4.60 -18.36 16.55
C ARG A 252 4.01 -19.77 16.54
N GLY A 253 4.14 -20.51 17.65
CA GLY A 253 3.61 -21.86 17.80
C GLY A 253 2.09 -21.94 17.62
N ASP A 254 1.34 -20.92 18.05
CA ASP A 254 -0.12 -20.88 17.96
C ASP A 254 -0.58 -20.82 16.51
N PHE A 255 0.08 -19.97 15.71
CA PHE A 255 -0.16 -19.87 14.28
C PHE A 255 0.18 -21.17 13.56
N GLU A 256 1.31 -21.79 13.93
CA GLU A 256 1.73 -23.07 13.37
C GLU A 256 0.70 -24.19 13.71
N HIS A 257 0.19 -24.21 14.93
CA HIS A 257 -0.83 -25.15 15.35
C HIS A 257 -2.15 -24.96 14.58
N ARG A 258 -2.59 -23.71 14.39
CA ARG A 258 -3.83 -23.39 13.65
C ARG A 258 -3.77 -23.84 12.19
N ILE A 259 -2.65 -23.60 11.48
CA ILE A 259 -2.49 -24.08 10.11
C ILE A 259 -2.56 -25.61 10.07
N LYS A 260 -1.87 -26.29 11.00
CA LYS A 260 -1.90 -27.75 11.07
C LYS A 260 -3.31 -28.29 11.29
N GLN A 261 -4.03 -27.72 12.26
CA GLN A 261 -5.41 -28.08 12.58
C GLN A 261 -6.35 -27.91 11.37
N ILE A 262 -6.18 -26.84 10.60
CA ILE A 262 -6.97 -26.61 9.37
C ILE A 262 -6.63 -27.62 8.29
N MET A 263 -5.34 -27.87 8.03
CA MET A 263 -4.94 -28.79 6.97
C MET A 263 -5.36 -30.23 7.27
N ASP A 264 -5.16 -30.67 8.52
CA ASP A 264 -5.54 -32.01 8.96
C ASP A 264 -7.08 -32.17 8.90
N GLY A 265 -7.85 -31.18 9.36
CA GLY A 265 -9.31 -31.19 9.28
C GLY A 265 -9.86 -31.19 7.85
N ILE A 266 -9.25 -30.43 6.93
CA ILE A 266 -9.62 -30.44 5.50
C ILE A 266 -9.32 -31.80 4.86
N GLN A 267 -8.20 -32.41 5.24
CA GLN A 267 -7.78 -33.71 4.73
C GLN A 267 -8.68 -34.86 5.23
N GLU A 268 -9.13 -34.81 6.48
CA GLU A 268 -10.07 -35.78 7.05
C GLU A 268 -11.45 -35.75 6.38
N GLU A 269 -11.92 -34.55 5.99
CA GLU A 269 -13.22 -34.40 5.31
C GLU A 269 -13.20 -34.98 3.89
N SER A 270 -12.19 -34.62 3.09
CA SER A 270 -12.00 -35.21 1.76
C SER A 270 -10.63 -34.89 1.16
N ASP A 271 -10.02 -35.91 0.59
CA ASP A 271 -8.85 -35.88 -0.31
C ASP A 271 -9.13 -35.23 -1.68
N LYS A 272 -10.36 -34.75 -1.92
CA LYS A 272 -10.69 -33.93 -3.09
C LYS A 272 -10.68 -32.42 -2.81
N ASN A 273 -10.59 -32.01 -1.54
CA ASN A 273 -10.69 -30.62 -1.15
C ASN A 273 -9.54 -29.76 -1.69
N ILE A 274 -9.86 -28.48 -1.87
CA ILE A 274 -8.98 -27.48 -2.46
C ILE A 274 -8.82 -26.34 -1.46
N VAL A 275 -7.59 -25.95 -1.17
CA VAL A 275 -7.27 -24.77 -0.35
C VAL A 275 -6.92 -23.61 -1.28
N TYR A 276 -7.66 -22.51 -1.17
CA TYR A 276 -7.34 -21.24 -1.84
C TYR A 276 -6.61 -20.31 -0.87
N ILE A 277 -5.47 -19.79 -1.30
CA ILE A 277 -4.68 -18.82 -0.55
C ILE A 277 -4.54 -17.58 -1.43
N ASP A 278 -5.22 -16.50 -1.02
CA ASP A 278 -4.99 -15.20 -1.64
C ASP A 278 -3.63 -14.65 -1.18
N GLU A 279 -2.94 -13.94 -2.06
CA GLU A 279 -1.63 -13.35 -1.75
C GLU A 279 -0.63 -14.36 -1.15
N ILE A 280 -0.50 -15.55 -1.76
CA ILE A 280 0.29 -16.68 -1.23
C ILE A 280 1.77 -16.33 -0.92
N HIS A 281 2.29 -15.26 -1.52
CA HIS A 281 3.64 -14.77 -1.25
C HIS A 281 3.83 -14.28 0.19
N THR A 282 2.75 -13.88 0.90
CA THR A 282 2.77 -13.51 2.32
C THR A 282 3.28 -14.65 3.20
N LEU A 283 3.02 -15.91 2.81
CA LEU A 283 3.51 -17.11 3.50
C LEU A 283 4.96 -17.47 3.17
N VAL A 284 5.53 -16.89 2.10
CA VAL A 284 6.85 -17.24 1.54
C VAL A 284 7.87 -16.09 1.66
N GLY A 285 7.40 -14.86 1.90
CA GLY A 285 8.17 -13.63 1.69
C GLY A 285 8.71 -12.95 2.94
N ALA A 286 8.34 -13.44 4.12
CA ALA A 286 8.66 -12.87 5.40
C ALA A 286 10.09 -13.29 5.87
N GLY A 287 11.14 -13.00 5.10
CA GLY A 287 12.47 -13.51 5.43
C GLY A 287 13.67 -12.77 4.82
N ALA A 288 13.58 -11.46 4.58
CA ALA A 288 14.69 -10.73 3.96
C ALA A 288 15.23 -9.50 4.71
N THR A 289 14.53 -8.88 5.68
CA THR A 289 15.04 -7.64 6.29
C THR A 289 14.67 -7.35 7.76
N GLY A 290 14.05 -8.26 8.51
CA GLY A 290 13.80 -8.03 9.95
C GLY A 290 13.63 -9.31 10.76
N GLU A 291 14.05 -9.31 12.02
CA GLU A 291 14.02 -10.43 12.98
C GLU A 291 12.60 -10.93 13.36
N GLY A 292 11.54 -10.54 12.65
CA GLY A 292 10.14 -10.77 13.08
C GLY A 292 9.19 -11.34 12.04
N SER A 293 9.65 -11.74 10.86
CA SER A 293 8.77 -12.17 9.78
C SER A 293 8.73 -13.71 9.70
N MET A 294 7.52 -14.29 9.75
CA MET A 294 7.28 -15.74 9.83
C MET A 294 7.29 -16.41 8.44
N ASP A 295 8.23 -17.34 8.22
CA ASP A 295 8.25 -18.19 7.01
C ASP A 295 7.36 -19.43 7.18
N ALA A 296 6.08 -19.26 6.86
CA ALA A 296 5.07 -20.34 6.90
C ALA A 296 5.21 -21.35 5.76
N SER A 297 6.09 -21.09 4.78
CA SER A 297 6.26 -21.97 3.61
C SER A 297 6.71 -23.39 3.97
N ASN A 298 7.47 -23.54 5.06
CA ASN A 298 7.93 -24.86 5.54
C ASN A 298 6.78 -25.73 6.05
N MET A 299 5.71 -25.11 6.54
CA MET A 299 4.54 -25.80 7.07
C MET A 299 3.66 -26.42 5.99
N LEU A 300 3.61 -25.79 4.82
CA LEU A 300 2.81 -26.28 3.70
C LEU A 300 3.51 -27.38 2.92
N LYS A 301 4.84 -27.52 3.04
CA LYS A 301 5.64 -28.51 2.29
C LYS A 301 5.15 -29.95 2.47
N PRO A 302 4.86 -30.46 3.70
CA PRO A 302 4.34 -31.81 3.87
C PRO A 302 3.07 -32.07 3.05
N TYR A 303 2.09 -31.16 3.14
CA TYR A 303 0.81 -31.27 2.43
C TYR A 303 0.95 -31.12 0.90
N LEU A 304 1.90 -30.31 0.45
CA LEU A 304 2.25 -30.17 -0.97
C LEU A 304 3.02 -31.37 -1.53
N GLU A 305 3.70 -32.14 -0.67
CA GLU A 305 4.47 -33.33 -1.03
C GLU A 305 3.62 -34.59 -1.07
N THR A 306 2.70 -34.76 -0.12
CA THR A 306 1.75 -35.87 -0.10
C THR A 306 0.76 -35.79 -1.25
N GLY A 307 0.41 -34.57 -1.68
CA GLY A 307 -0.56 -34.32 -2.74
C GLY A 307 -2.00 -34.69 -2.37
N THR A 308 -2.26 -34.91 -1.08
CA THR A 308 -3.58 -35.20 -0.50
C THR A 308 -4.50 -33.99 -0.54
N ILE A 309 -3.92 -32.79 -0.42
CA ILE A 309 -4.62 -31.51 -0.53
C ILE A 309 -4.16 -30.79 -1.80
N ARG A 310 -5.11 -30.22 -2.55
CA ARG A 310 -4.80 -29.36 -3.70
C ARG A 310 -4.80 -27.90 -3.27
N PHE A 311 -3.89 -27.11 -3.81
CA PHE A 311 -3.76 -25.70 -3.50
C PHE A 311 -4.00 -24.84 -4.74
N ILE A 312 -4.74 -23.75 -4.60
CA ILE A 312 -4.77 -22.66 -5.55
C ILE A 312 -4.18 -21.44 -4.87
N GLY A 313 -3.13 -20.86 -5.44
CA GLY A 313 -2.54 -19.62 -4.94
C GLY A 313 -2.79 -18.47 -5.92
N SER A 314 -2.92 -17.25 -5.41
CA SER A 314 -2.85 -16.03 -6.21
C SER A 314 -1.65 -15.17 -5.78
N THR A 315 -1.03 -14.45 -6.72
CA THR A 315 0.05 -13.49 -6.42
C THR A 315 0.18 -12.47 -7.54
N THR A 316 0.91 -11.37 -7.31
CA THR A 316 1.34 -10.46 -8.39
C THR A 316 2.64 -10.93 -9.06
N TYR A 317 2.94 -10.39 -10.24
CA TYR A 317 4.21 -10.63 -10.92
C TYR A 317 5.42 -10.17 -10.09
N GLU A 318 5.28 -9.03 -9.42
CA GLU A 318 6.34 -8.44 -8.59
C GLU A 318 6.68 -9.37 -7.41
N GLU A 319 5.66 -9.82 -6.68
CA GLU A 319 5.82 -10.70 -5.51
C GLU A 319 6.28 -12.10 -5.89
N TYR A 320 5.79 -12.63 -7.02
CA TYR A 320 6.27 -13.90 -7.56
C TYR A 320 7.78 -13.87 -7.78
N ASN A 321 8.28 -12.84 -8.46
CA ASN A 321 9.70 -12.70 -8.74
C ASN A 321 10.51 -12.43 -7.45
N ARG A 322 9.99 -11.60 -6.55
CA ARG A 322 10.68 -11.20 -5.32
C ARG A 322 10.81 -12.33 -4.30
N HIS A 323 9.72 -13.07 -4.05
CA HIS A 323 9.62 -14.02 -2.95
C HIS A 323 9.47 -15.46 -3.44
N PHE A 324 8.46 -15.73 -4.27
CA PHE A 324 8.07 -17.10 -4.61
C PHE A 324 9.11 -17.82 -5.49
N SER A 325 9.70 -17.13 -6.46
CA SER A 325 10.67 -17.68 -7.43
C SER A 325 11.97 -18.20 -6.77
N ARG A 326 12.31 -17.67 -5.60
CA ARG A 326 13.52 -18.05 -4.83
C ARG A 326 13.36 -19.41 -4.15
N SER A 327 12.13 -19.79 -3.84
CA SER A 327 11.80 -21.03 -3.12
C SER A 327 11.68 -22.22 -4.09
N LYS A 328 12.82 -22.81 -4.48
CA LYS A 328 12.89 -23.94 -5.42
C LYS A 328 11.98 -25.13 -5.06
N GLY A 329 11.72 -25.37 -3.77
CA GLY A 329 10.83 -26.44 -3.30
C GLY A 329 9.36 -26.21 -3.67
N LEU A 330 8.85 -25.00 -3.43
CA LEU A 330 7.46 -24.62 -3.72
C LEU A 330 7.20 -24.46 -5.22
N VAL A 331 8.10 -23.78 -5.95
CA VAL A 331 7.96 -23.56 -7.41
C VAL A 331 7.82 -24.89 -8.17
N ARG A 332 8.41 -25.97 -7.66
CA ARG A 332 8.30 -27.30 -8.26
C ARG A 332 6.93 -27.96 -8.05
N ARG A 333 6.09 -27.47 -7.14
CA ARG A 333 4.75 -28.01 -6.83
C ARG A 333 3.62 -27.20 -7.44
N PHE A 334 3.88 -25.95 -7.78
CA PHE A 334 2.92 -25.07 -8.43
C PHE A 334 3.12 -24.99 -9.95
N GLN A 335 2.03 -24.76 -10.66
CA GLN A 335 2.01 -24.45 -12.08
C GLN A 335 1.50 -23.02 -12.25
N GLN A 336 2.37 -22.14 -12.73
CA GLN A 336 2.00 -20.75 -13.08
C GLN A 336 0.94 -20.74 -14.19
N ILE A 337 -0.08 -19.92 -13.98
CA ILE A 337 -1.12 -19.53 -14.92
C ILE A 337 -1.17 -18.00 -14.93
N ASP A 338 -0.81 -17.41 -16.05
CA ASP A 338 -0.80 -15.96 -16.23
C ASP A 338 -2.23 -15.42 -16.41
N ILE A 339 -2.59 -14.41 -15.62
CA ILE A 339 -3.88 -13.73 -15.67
C ILE A 339 -3.62 -12.30 -16.17
N PRO A 340 -3.72 -12.05 -17.49
CA PRO A 340 -3.46 -10.73 -18.05
C PRO A 340 -4.59 -9.75 -17.71
N GLU A 341 -4.29 -8.45 -17.75
CA GLU A 341 -5.29 -7.39 -17.76
C GLU A 341 -6.21 -7.60 -18.99
N PRO A 342 -7.55 -7.58 -18.83
CA PRO A 342 -8.46 -7.68 -19.96
C PRO A 342 -8.38 -6.45 -20.84
N THR A 343 -8.70 -6.63 -22.11
CA THR A 343 -8.79 -5.53 -23.07
C THR A 343 -9.95 -4.58 -22.71
N PRO A 344 -9.93 -3.32 -23.20
CA PRO A 344 -11.06 -2.41 -23.02
C PRO A 344 -12.38 -3.01 -23.51
N GLU A 345 -12.38 -3.70 -24.65
CA GLU A 345 -13.58 -4.32 -25.21
C GLU A 345 -14.09 -5.50 -24.37
N GLU A 346 -13.19 -6.35 -23.84
CA GLU A 346 -13.57 -7.38 -22.87
C GLU A 346 -14.13 -6.77 -21.58
N THR A 347 -13.58 -5.64 -21.13
CA THR A 347 -14.04 -4.96 -19.93
C THR A 347 -15.42 -4.32 -20.11
N LYS A 348 -15.71 -3.74 -21.28
CA LYS A 348 -17.06 -3.26 -21.63
C LYS A 348 -18.07 -4.40 -21.55
N HIS A 349 -17.71 -5.58 -22.07
CA HIS A 349 -18.54 -6.77 -21.94
C HIS A 349 -18.73 -7.20 -20.47
N ILE A 350 -17.68 -7.16 -19.65
CA ILE A 350 -17.77 -7.44 -18.19
C ILE A 350 -18.76 -6.48 -17.51
N LEU A 351 -18.64 -5.18 -17.72
CA LEU A 351 -19.50 -4.18 -17.09
C LEU A 351 -20.97 -4.32 -17.51
N ARG A 352 -21.24 -4.60 -18.79
CA ARG A 352 -22.61 -4.83 -19.27
C ARG A 352 -23.28 -6.02 -18.59
N GLN A 353 -22.52 -7.06 -18.25
CA GLN A 353 -23.04 -8.22 -17.54
C GLN A 353 -23.18 -7.99 -16.02
N LEU A 354 -22.36 -7.11 -15.43
CA LEU A 354 -22.49 -6.71 -14.03
C LEU A 354 -23.58 -5.64 -13.80
N ARG A 355 -23.98 -4.93 -14.87
CA ARG A 355 -24.96 -3.84 -14.85
C ARG A 355 -26.17 -4.14 -13.96
N SER A 356 -26.88 -5.25 -14.19
CA SER A 356 -28.12 -5.55 -13.47
C SER A 356 -27.93 -5.67 -11.94
N GLN A 357 -26.75 -6.10 -11.50
CA GLN A 357 -26.44 -6.26 -10.08
C GLN A 357 -26.22 -4.89 -9.41
N TYR A 358 -25.44 -4.01 -10.05
CA TYR A 358 -25.22 -2.65 -9.56
C TYR A 358 -26.48 -1.78 -9.66
N GLU A 359 -27.29 -1.94 -10.72
CA GLU A 359 -28.59 -1.27 -10.83
C GLU A 359 -29.52 -1.65 -9.68
N THR A 360 -29.59 -2.95 -9.35
CA THR A 360 -30.41 -3.45 -8.25
C THR A 360 -29.89 -2.97 -6.89
N PHE A 361 -28.57 -2.98 -6.70
CA PHE A 361 -27.93 -2.60 -5.44
C PHE A 361 -28.10 -1.11 -5.12
N HIS A 362 -27.86 -0.23 -6.11
CA HIS A 362 -27.92 1.22 -5.94
C HIS A 362 -29.32 1.82 -6.19
N GLY A 363 -30.22 1.06 -6.83
CA GLY A 363 -31.54 1.54 -7.25
C GLY A 363 -31.48 2.56 -8.39
N VAL A 364 -30.46 2.48 -9.25
CA VAL A 364 -30.24 3.37 -10.40
C VAL A 364 -30.20 2.58 -11.71
N THR A 365 -30.23 3.28 -12.84
CA THR A 365 -30.02 2.71 -14.18
C THR A 365 -28.73 3.28 -14.79
N TYR A 366 -27.94 2.46 -15.48
CA TYR A 366 -26.73 2.95 -16.16
C TYR A 366 -26.97 3.07 -17.66
N ASP A 367 -26.58 4.21 -18.26
CA ASP A 367 -26.59 4.35 -19.71
C ASP A 367 -25.45 3.51 -20.34
N ASP A 368 -25.70 2.93 -21.53
CA ASP A 368 -24.67 2.13 -22.21
C ASP A 368 -23.44 2.97 -22.58
N GLU A 369 -23.66 4.23 -22.98
CA GLU A 369 -22.58 5.20 -23.25
C GLU A 369 -21.79 5.54 -21.98
N ALA A 370 -22.43 5.52 -20.80
CA ALA A 370 -21.78 5.77 -19.53
C ALA A 370 -20.83 4.60 -19.17
N LEU A 371 -21.28 3.35 -19.34
CA LEU A 371 -20.44 2.17 -19.11
C LEU A 371 -19.22 2.13 -20.04
N ASP A 372 -19.43 2.41 -21.34
CA ASP A 372 -18.33 2.44 -22.31
C ASP A 372 -17.34 3.58 -21.97
N PHE A 373 -17.85 4.75 -21.60
CA PHE A 373 -17.03 5.87 -21.13
C PHE A 373 -16.23 5.54 -19.86
N ALA A 374 -16.80 4.81 -18.90
CA ALA A 374 -16.10 4.40 -17.68
C ALA A 374 -14.84 3.59 -18.01
N VAL A 375 -14.94 2.66 -18.97
CA VAL A 375 -13.79 1.86 -19.42
C VAL A 375 -12.76 2.73 -20.11
N ASP A 376 -13.17 3.51 -21.11
CA ASP A 376 -12.25 4.28 -21.93
C ASP A 376 -11.55 5.37 -21.10
N ALA A 377 -12.29 6.03 -20.20
CA ALA A 377 -11.77 7.06 -19.31
C ALA A 377 -10.85 6.47 -18.23
N SER A 378 -11.22 5.36 -17.58
CA SER A 378 -10.35 4.69 -16.60
C SER A 378 -9.08 4.15 -17.24
N TYR A 379 -9.16 3.62 -18.47
CA TYR A 379 -8.01 3.15 -19.21
C TYR A 379 -7.04 4.29 -19.54
N LYS A 380 -7.55 5.47 -19.89
CA LYS A 380 -6.76 6.64 -20.26
C LYS A 380 -6.18 7.41 -19.07
N HIS A 381 -6.95 7.54 -17.99
CA HIS A 381 -6.65 8.45 -16.89
C HIS A 381 -6.20 7.76 -15.59
N VAL A 382 -6.63 6.51 -15.34
CA VAL A 382 -6.27 5.74 -14.13
C VAL A 382 -5.22 4.68 -14.49
N ASN A 383 -3.96 5.11 -14.57
CA ASN A 383 -2.84 4.25 -14.99
C ASN A 383 -2.25 3.38 -13.85
N GLU A 384 -2.55 3.68 -12.59
CA GLU A 384 -2.00 2.94 -11.44
C GLU A 384 -2.74 1.66 -11.09
N ARG A 385 -3.96 1.50 -11.63
CA ARG A 385 -4.81 0.33 -11.45
C ARG A 385 -5.07 -0.32 -12.80
N PHE A 386 -5.46 -1.59 -12.74
CA PHE A 386 -5.69 -2.42 -13.91
C PHE A 386 -7.19 -2.64 -14.11
N LEU A 387 -7.58 -2.85 -15.37
CA LEU A 387 -8.92 -3.34 -15.69
C LEU A 387 -9.11 -4.78 -15.15
N PRO A 388 -10.35 -5.21 -14.84
CA PRO A 388 -11.58 -4.43 -14.88
C PRO A 388 -11.83 -3.59 -13.61
N ASP A 389 -11.06 -3.81 -12.54
CA ASP A 389 -11.26 -3.21 -11.20
C ASP A 389 -11.46 -1.70 -11.22
N LYS A 390 -10.57 -0.94 -11.87
CA LYS A 390 -10.70 0.53 -11.94
C LYS A 390 -11.98 1.04 -12.62
N ALA A 391 -12.54 0.27 -13.56
CA ALA A 391 -13.75 0.66 -14.26
C ALA A 391 -15.00 0.28 -13.44
N ILE A 392 -14.95 -0.86 -12.74
CA ILE A 392 -15.98 -1.30 -11.80
C ILE A 392 -16.10 -0.28 -10.65
N ASP A 393 -14.98 0.14 -10.08
CA ASP A 393 -14.94 1.12 -8.98
C ASP A 393 -15.60 2.46 -9.38
N LEU A 394 -15.33 2.95 -10.60
CA LEU A 394 -15.95 4.18 -11.10
C LEU A 394 -17.47 4.07 -11.27
N ILE A 395 -17.98 2.96 -11.80
CA ILE A 395 -19.43 2.79 -11.95
C ILE A 395 -20.12 2.58 -10.59
N ASP A 396 -19.43 1.96 -9.63
CA ASP A 396 -19.93 1.73 -8.28
C ASP A 396 -20.03 3.07 -7.52
N GLU A 397 -18.97 3.88 -7.56
CA GLU A 397 -18.94 5.21 -6.94
C GLU A 397 -19.94 6.16 -7.62
N ALA A 398 -20.08 6.13 -8.95
CA ALA A 398 -21.08 6.90 -9.67
C ALA A 398 -22.52 6.46 -9.33
N GLY A 399 -22.75 5.16 -9.17
CA GLY A 399 -24.04 4.62 -8.72
C GLY A 399 -24.41 5.07 -7.31
N ALA A 400 -23.46 5.00 -6.38
CA ALA A 400 -23.64 5.46 -5.01
C ALA A 400 -23.90 6.98 -4.94
N ALA A 401 -23.17 7.76 -5.75
CA ALA A 401 -23.37 9.21 -5.84
C ALA A 401 -24.76 9.56 -6.40
N ALA A 402 -25.18 8.90 -7.49
CA ALA A 402 -26.50 9.11 -8.09
C ALA A 402 -27.63 8.71 -7.13
N SER A 403 -27.50 7.57 -6.45
CA SER A 403 -28.45 7.10 -5.44
C SER A 403 -28.60 8.12 -4.30
N THR A 404 -27.49 8.64 -3.79
CA THR A 404 -27.48 9.66 -2.72
C THR A 404 -28.08 11.00 -3.19
N ALA A 405 -27.88 11.36 -4.46
CA ALA A 405 -28.45 12.57 -5.05
C ALA A 405 -29.93 12.43 -5.44
N GLY A 406 -30.50 11.22 -5.39
CA GLY A 406 -31.87 10.93 -5.84
C GLY A 406 -32.02 10.88 -7.36
N SER A 407 -30.92 10.72 -8.09
CA SER A 407 -30.92 10.55 -9.55
C SER A 407 -31.26 9.10 -9.92
N ALA A 408 -32.17 8.93 -10.88
CA ALA A 408 -32.60 7.60 -11.33
C ALA A 408 -31.65 6.95 -12.35
N THR A 409 -30.80 7.73 -13.01
CA THR A 409 -29.92 7.28 -14.09
C THR A 409 -28.53 7.86 -13.92
N VAL A 410 -27.51 7.03 -14.18
CA VAL A 410 -26.09 7.38 -14.21
C VAL A 410 -25.69 7.63 -15.66
N SER A 411 -25.36 8.88 -15.94
CA SER A 411 -24.95 9.36 -17.25
C SER A 411 -23.42 9.42 -17.37
N LYS A 412 -22.94 9.72 -18.59
CA LYS A 412 -21.52 10.01 -18.86
C LYS A 412 -20.97 11.13 -17.96
N ALA A 413 -21.79 12.16 -17.68
CA ALA A 413 -21.37 13.31 -16.88
C ALA A 413 -21.10 12.92 -15.41
N ASP A 414 -21.93 12.04 -14.85
CA ASP A 414 -21.77 11.57 -13.46
C ASP A 414 -20.45 10.80 -13.28
N ILE A 415 -20.09 9.97 -14.26
CA ILE A 415 -18.82 9.22 -14.24
C ILE A 415 -17.62 10.15 -14.41
N ALA A 416 -17.73 11.19 -15.25
CA ALA A 416 -16.69 12.21 -15.39
C ALA A 416 -16.47 12.98 -14.08
N ASP A 417 -17.54 13.33 -13.37
CA ASP A 417 -17.48 14.02 -12.08
C ASP A 417 -16.82 13.18 -10.99
N VAL A 418 -17.10 11.87 -10.96
CA VAL A 418 -16.44 10.94 -10.05
C VAL A 418 -14.96 10.82 -10.39
N LEU A 419 -14.62 10.62 -11.67
CA LEU A 419 -13.24 10.50 -12.12
C LEU A 419 -12.41 11.75 -11.76
N ALA A 420 -13.00 12.95 -11.84
CA ALA A 420 -12.37 14.19 -11.43
C ALA A 420 -11.99 14.20 -9.95
N LYS A 421 -12.94 13.79 -9.08
CA LYS A 421 -12.75 13.72 -7.63
C LYS A 421 -11.67 12.69 -7.27
N THR A 422 -11.72 11.51 -7.88
CA THR A 422 -10.82 10.38 -7.58
C THR A 422 -9.40 10.63 -8.10
N CYS A 423 -9.24 11.18 -9.30
CA CYS A 423 -7.92 11.45 -9.87
C CYS A 423 -7.29 12.78 -9.42
N LYS A 424 -8.00 13.61 -8.65
CA LYS A 424 -7.60 15.02 -8.36
C LYS A 424 -7.21 15.79 -9.63
N VAL A 425 -7.78 15.38 -10.75
CA VAL A 425 -7.70 16.08 -12.01
C VAL A 425 -8.88 17.04 -11.95
N ASP A 426 -8.65 18.33 -12.14
CA ASP A 426 -9.76 19.29 -12.19
C ASP A 426 -10.82 18.74 -13.16
N ALA A 427 -12.09 18.69 -12.74
CA ALA A 427 -13.22 18.18 -13.55
C ALA A 427 -13.24 18.82 -14.96
N LEU A 428 -12.71 20.03 -15.02
CA LEU A 428 -12.42 20.84 -16.19
C LEU A 428 -11.57 20.14 -17.26
N ALA A 429 -10.70 19.17 -16.95
CA ALA A 429 -9.92 18.44 -17.94
C ALA A 429 -10.65 17.20 -18.50
N ILE A 430 -11.81 16.86 -17.93
CA ILE A 430 -12.72 15.78 -18.35
C ILE A 430 -14.00 16.40 -18.96
N ASP A 431 -13.95 17.68 -19.32
CA ASP A 431 -15.00 18.36 -20.06
C ASP A 431 -15.20 17.74 -21.46
N SER A 432 -16.39 17.95 -22.01
CA SER A 432 -16.70 17.62 -23.41
C SER A 432 -15.60 18.12 -24.36
N ASP A 433 -15.37 17.43 -25.48
CA ASP A 433 -14.37 17.86 -26.47
C ASP A 433 -14.61 19.32 -26.88
N ASP A 434 -15.86 19.79 -26.90
CA ASP A 434 -16.24 21.17 -27.22
C ASP A 434 -15.76 22.21 -26.21
N ASP A 435 -15.87 21.95 -24.90
CA ASP A 435 -15.42 22.87 -23.84
C ASP A 435 -13.89 22.91 -23.71
N ASN A 436 -13.23 21.76 -23.89
CA ASN A 436 -11.77 21.68 -23.99
C ASN A 436 -11.24 22.45 -25.21
N ASN A 437 -11.91 22.33 -26.36
CA ASN A 437 -11.59 23.07 -27.57
C ASN A 437 -11.81 24.58 -27.40
N ALA A 438 -12.88 24.98 -26.71
CA ALA A 438 -13.15 26.38 -26.42
C ALA A 438 -12.01 27.00 -25.57
N ARG A 439 -11.56 26.32 -24.51
CA ARG A 439 -10.41 26.79 -23.70
C ARG A 439 -9.10 26.84 -24.49
N LEU A 440 -8.84 25.82 -25.30
CA LEU A 440 -7.66 25.81 -26.18
C LEU A 440 -7.67 26.95 -27.19
N SER A 441 -8.85 27.38 -27.67
CA SER A 441 -8.99 28.50 -28.58
C SER A 441 -8.68 29.85 -27.93
N THR A 442 -9.00 30.02 -26.64
CA THR A 442 -8.74 31.25 -25.88
C THR A 442 -7.37 31.30 -25.20
N LEU A 443 -6.67 30.17 -25.14
CA LEU A 443 -5.41 29.99 -24.39
C LEU A 443 -4.35 31.04 -24.76
N ASN A 444 -4.19 31.35 -26.06
CA ASN A 444 -3.25 32.37 -26.51
C ASN A 444 -3.57 33.75 -25.94
N THR A 445 -4.84 34.15 -26.00
CA THR A 445 -5.30 35.43 -25.47
C THR A 445 -5.14 35.51 -23.95
N GLN A 446 -5.44 34.41 -23.23
CA GLN A 446 -5.29 34.33 -21.79
C GLN A 446 -3.82 34.43 -21.35
N LEU A 447 -2.90 33.71 -22.01
CA LEU A 447 -1.47 33.79 -21.75
C LEU A 447 -0.92 35.20 -22.03
N SER A 448 -1.23 35.78 -23.20
CA SER A 448 -0.79 37.13 -23.58
C SER A 448 -1.34 38.23 -22.67
N SER A 449 -2.47 38.01 -21.99
CA SER A 449 -2.99 38.96 -21.01
C SER A 449 -2.19 39.03 -19.71
N GLN A 450 -1.42 37.97 -19.41
CA GLN A 450 -0.66 37.84 -18.15
C GLN A 450 0.86 37.91 -18.34
N ILE A 451 1.34 37.60 -19.55
CA ILE A 451 2.76 37.55 -19.92
C ILE A 451 3.01 38.61 -20.99
N TYR A 452 3.93 39.53 -20.71
CA TYR A 452 4.18 40.69 -21.57
C TYR A 452 5.50 40.55 -22.35
N GLY A 453 5.52 41.01 -23.60
CA GLY A 453 6.74 41.11 -24.42
C GLY A 453 7.27 39.78 -24.98
N GLN A 454 6.49 38.70 -24.88
CA GLN A 454 6.90 37.34 -25.26
C GLN A 454 5.88 36.68 -26.23
N ASP A 455 5.24 37.47 -27.09
CA ASP A 455 4.11 37.02 -27.93
C ASP A 455 4.47 35.82 -28.82
N GLU A 456 5.65 35.84 -29.44
CA GLU A 456 6.11 34.73 -30.28
C GLU A 456 6.38 33.45 -29.47
N ALA A 457 6.92 33.59 -28.26
CA ALA A 457 7.16 32.46 -27.38
C ALA A 457 5.83 31.83 -26.91
N ILE A 458 4.85 32.67 -26.56
CA ILE A 458 3.50 32.24 -26.19
C ILE A 458 2.85 31.50 -27.36
N ARG A 459 2.91 32.08 -28.58
CA ARG A 459 2.37 31.47 -29.79
C ARG A 459 2.91 30.06 -30.03
N GLN A 460 4.23 29.89 -29.94
CA GLN A 460 4.88 28.58 -30.11
C GLN A 460 4.49 27.56 -29.04
N VAL A 461 4.37 27.99 -27.78
CA VAL A 461 3.92 27.12 -26.68
C VAL A 461 2.48 26.68 -26.90
N VAL A 462 1.59 27.61 -27.24
CA VAL A 462 0.17 27.32 -27.49
C VAL A 462 0.02 26.37 -28.67
N GLU A 463 0.73 26.64 -29.77
CA GLU A 463 0.69 25.79 -30.96
C GLU A 463 1.14 24.36 -30.65
N ALA A 464 2.23 24.18 -29.89
CA ALA A 464 2.70 22.85 -29.49
C ALA A 464 1.67 22.09 -28.63
N VAL A 465 1.00 22.78 -27.69
CA VAL A 465 -0.06 22.19 -26.85
C VAL A 465 -1.29 21.85 -27.68
N GLN A 466 -1.69 22.71 -28.61
CA GLN A 466 -2.82 22.50 -29.51
C GLN A 466 -2.59 21.31 -30.46
N MET A 467 -1.40 21.19 -31.06
CA MET A 467 -1.05 20.06 -31.93
C MET A 467 -1.17 18.72 -31.19
N SER A 468 -0.73 18.69 -29.93
CA SER A 468 -0.85 17.53 -29.07
C SER A 468 -2.29 17.15 -28.77
N LYS A 469 -3.10 18.13 -28.36
CA LYS A 469 -4.51 17.92 -28.05
C LYS A 469 -5.34 17.55 -29.27
N ALA A 470 -4.95 17.97 -30.47
CA ALA A 470 -5.55 17.56 -31.73
C ALA A 470 -5.23 16.12 -32.15
N GLY A 471 -4.41 15.37 -31.37
CA GLY A 471 -4.03 13.99 -31.69
C GLY A 471 -3.12 13.88 -32.91
N LEU A 472 -2.38 14.95 -33.25
CA LEU A 472 -1.48 14.99 -34.39
C LEU A 472 -0.04 14.55 -34.04
N LEU A 473 0.17 14.11 -32.80
CA LEU A 473 1.45 13.63 -32.27
C LEU A 473 1.37 12.14 -31.95
N ASP A 474 2.53 11.48 -31.87
CA ASP A 474 2.60 10.06 -31.50
C ASP A 474 2.09 9.81 -30.07
N ASP A 475 1.18 8.85 -29.89
CA ASP A 475 0.55 8.49 -28.60
C ASP A 475 1.53 8.04 -27.50
N ASN A 476 2.77 7.71 -27.88
CA ASN A 476 3.82 7.22 -26.96
C ASN A 476 4.80 8.31 -26.53
N LYS A 477 4.49 9.59 -26.77
CA LYS A 477 5.33 10.73 -26.39
C LYS A 477 4.62 11.63 -25.39
N PRO A 478 5.36 12.46 -24.62
CA PRO A 478 4.75 13.51 -23.81
C PRO A 478 3.97 14.48 -24.68
N LEU A 479 2.97 15.16 -24.09
CA LEU A 479 2.11 16.09 -24.84
C LEU A 479 2.94 17.12 -25.61
N ALA A 480 3.93 17.71 -24.95
CA ALA A 480 4.94 18.52 -25.59
C ALA A 480 6.24 18.46 -24.79
N SER A 481 7.38 18.55 -25.49
CA SER A 481 8.71 18.65 -24.89
C SER A 481 9.39 19.92 -25.41
N LEU A 482 9.41 20.97 -24.60
CA LEU A 482 9.83 22.31 -25.00
C LEU A 482 11.09 22.75 -24.25
N LEU A 483 12.03 23.36 -24.97
CA LEU A 483 13.20 24.01 -24.39
C LEU A 483 13.05 25.53 -24.48
N PHE A 484 12.90 26.19 -23.33
CA PHE A 484 12.80 27.64 -23.21
C PHE A 484 14.19 28.25 -23.05
N VAL A 485 14.59 29.06 -24.01
CA VAL A 485 15.93 29.65 -24.06
C VAL A 485 15.82 31.17 -24.00
N GLY A 486 16.59 31.81 -23.12
CA GLY A 486 16.67 33.27 -23.06
C GLY A 486 17.36 33.76 -21.79
N PRO A 487 17.44 35.08 -21.56
CA PRO A 487 18.07 35.64 -20.37
C PRO A 487 17.31 35.33 -19.07
N THR A 488 17.96 35.57 -17.93
CA THR A 488 17.35 35.45 -16.61
C THR A 488 16.26 36.52 -16.42
N GLY A 489 15.15 36.14 -15.79
CA GLY A 489 14.10 37.09 -15.40
C GLY A 489 13.18 37.59 -16.52
N VAL A 490 13.23 37.00 -17.72
CA VAL A 490 12.36 37.37 -18.87
C VAL A 490 11.00 36.65 -18.90
N GLY A 491 10.73 35.77 -17.93
CA GLY A 491 9.41 35.12 -17.79
C GLY A 491 9.32 33.66 -18.22
N LYS A 492 10.42 32.95 -18.50
CA LYS A 492 10.41 31.51 -18.86
C LYS A 492 9.57 30.65 -17.88
N THR A 493 9.86 30.74 -16.59
CA THR A 493 9.13 30.04 -15.51
C THR A 493 7.70 30.59 -15.33
N GLU A 494 7.46 31.87 -15.66
CA GLU A 494 6.11 32.48 -15.61
C GLU A 494 5.19 31.81 -16.62
N VAL A 495 5.66 31.61 -17.86
CA VAL A 495 4.88 30.96 -18.93
C VAL A 495 4.43 29.56 -18.51
N ALA A 496 5.33 28.74 -17.96
CA ALA A 496 4.99 27.40 -17.48
C ALA A 496 3.92 27.41 -16.38
N ARG A 497 3.99 28.38 -15.47
CA ARG A 497 3.04 28.51 -14.36
C ARG A 497 1.68 29.01 -14.81
N VAL A 498 1.64 30.02 -15.68
CA VAL A 498 0.37 30.52 -16.25
C VAL A 498 -0.25 29.43 -17.12
N LEU A 499 0.54 28.71 -17.93
CA LEU A 499 0.05 27.60 -18.74
C LEU A 499 -0.62 26.52 -17.88
N ALA A 500 0.03 26.07 -16.80
CA ALA A 500 -0.55 25.08 -15.90
C ALA A 500 -1.87 25.57 -15.29
N LYS A 501 -1.93 26.84 -14.89
CA LYS A 501 -3.13 27.46 -14.32
C LYS A 501 -4.28 27.56 -15.33
N GLU A 502 -4.03 28.03 -16.55
CA GLU A 502 -5.07 28.17 -17.58
C GLU A 502 -5.58 26.81 -18.09
N LEU A 503 -4.74 25.77 -18.04
CA LEU A 503 -5.13 24.41 -18.36
C LEU A 503 -5.79 23.65 -17.21
N GLY A 504 -5.79 24.18 -15.97
CA GLY A 504 -6.32 23.48 -14.80
C GLY A 504 -5.53 22.20 -14.47
N ILE A 505 -4.20 22.25 -14.60
CA ILE A 505 -3.32 21.10 -14.32
C ILE A 505 -2.20 21.47 -13.35
N SER A 506 -1.64 20.46 -12.68
CA SER A 506 -0.61 20.68 -11.66
C SER A 506 0.71 21.15 -12.28
N LEU A 507 1.42 22.04 -11.59
CA LEU A 507 2.79 22.44 -11.94
C LEU A 507 3.78 21.69 -11.03
N LEU A 508 4.55 20.77 -11.62
CA LEU A 508 5.66 20.10 -10.96
C LEU A 508 6.95 20.82 -11.32
N ARG A 509 7.72 21.29 -10.34
CA ARG A 509 8.92 22.08 -10.58
C ARG A 509 10.14 21.47 -9.90
N PHE A 510 11.21 21.29 -10.67
CA PHE A 510 12.51 20.83 -10.19
C PHE A 510 13.60 21.80 -10.65
N ASP A 511 14.45 22.23 -9.71
CA ASP A 511 15.62 23.07 -10.00
C ASP A 511 16.82 22.17 -10.31
N MET A 512 17.32 22.19 -11.54
CA MET A 512 18.40 21.31 -11.97
C MET A 512 19.77 21.67 -11.37
N SER A 513 19.90 22.85 -10.75
CA SER A 513 21.10 23.20 -9.98
C SER A 513 21.28 22.32 -8.74
N GLU A 514 20.19 21.74 -8.20
CA GLU A 514 20.25 20.76 -7.10
C GLU A 514 20.71 19.35 -7.57
N TYR A 515 20.63 19.09 -8.87
CA TYR A 515 20.90 17.78 -9.49
C TYR A 515 22.18 17.78 -10.33
N THR A 516 23.17 18.54 -9.90
CA THR A 516 24.51 18.62 -10.51
C THR A 516 25.36 17.38 -10.24
N GLU A 517 25.11 16.67 -9.14
CA GLU A 517 25.88 15.51 -8.69
C GLU A 517 25.13 14.19 -8.89
N LYS A 518 25.87 13.11 -9.16
CA LYS A 518 25.29 11.79 -9.41
C LYS A 518 24.41 11.26 -8.26
N HIS A 519 24.78 11.59 -7.01
CA HIS A 519 24.05 11.11 -5.84
C HIS A 519 22.69 11.82 -5.64
N THR A 520 22.54 13.07 -6.08
CA THR A 520 21.25 13.76 -6.07
C THR A 520 20.35 13.31 -7.22
N VAL A 521 20.93 12.95 -8.37
CA VAL A 521 20.20 12.27 -9.46
C VAL A 521 19.59 10.95 -9.00
N ALA A 522 20.30 10.18 -8.18
CA ALA A 522 19.77 8.96 -7.59
C ALA A 522 18.51 9.23 -6.75
N LYS A 523 18.41 10.34 -6.02
CA LYS A 523 17.16 10.70 -5.30
C LYS A 523 16.00 11.01 -6.25
N LEU A 524 16.28 11.53 -7.44
CA LEU A 524 15.25 11.89 -8.41
C LEU A 524 14.53 10.67 -9.00
N ILE A 525 15.25 9.56 -9.20
CA ILE A 525 14.73 8.33 -9.86
C ILE A 525 14.58 7.17 -8.88
N GLY A 526 15.33 7.19 -7.78
CA GLY A 526 15.49 6.12 -6.80
C GLY A 526 16.96 5.70 -6.67
N SER A 527 17.40 5.37 -5.45
CA SER A 527 18.74 4.81 -5.23
C SER A 527 18.82 3.37 -5.78
N PRO A 528 19.99 2.89 -6.26
CA PRO A 528 20.15 1.48 -6.66
C PRO A 528 20.05 0.52 -5.46
N ALA A 529 19.77 -0.75 -5.72
CA ALA A 529 19.71 -1.78 -4.67
C ALA A 529 21.02 -1.84 -3.87
N GLY A 530 20.92 -1.76 -2.54
CA GLY A 530 22.08 -1.78 -1.61
C GLY A 530 22.61 -0.41 -1.18
N TYR A 531 22.00 0.70 -1.61
CA TYR A 531 22.33 2.06 -1.16
C TYR A 531 21.27 2.63 -0.20
N VAL A 532 21.68 3.52 0.70
CA VAL A 532 20.78 4.24 1.62
C VAL A 532 19.73 5.01 0.79
N GLY A 533 18.46 4.87 1.14
CA GLY A 533 17.34 5.43 0.39
C GLY A 533 16.86 4.58 -0.78
N TYR A 534 17.28 3.30 -0.91
CA TYR A 534 16.66 2.35 -1.85
C TYR A 534 15.16 2.15 -1.57
N GLU A 535 14.75 2.27 -0.31
CA GLU A 535 13.35 2.18 0.08
C GLU A 535 12.55 3.46 -0.22
N ASP A 536 13.23 4.59 -0.40
CA ASP A 536 12.61 5.83 -0.83
C ASP A 536 12.52 5.81 -2.36
N GLY A 537 11.30 5.88 -2.89
CA GLY A 537 11.06 5.94 -4.34
C GLY A 537 11.78 7.07 -5.06
N GLY A 538 11.66 7.13 -6.38
CA GLY A 538 12.15 8.30 -7.13
C GLY A 538 11.24 9.51 -6.93
N LEU A 539 11.81 10.66 -6.55
CA LEU A 539 11.04 11.91 -6.41
C LEU A 539 10.27 12.28 -7.68
N LEU A 540 10.89 12.12 -8.85
CA LEU A 540 10.26 12.43 -10.14
C LEU A 540 9.19 11.40 -10.51
N THR A 541 9.50 10.11 -10.36
CA THR A 541 8.56 9.04 -10.70
C THR A 541 7.33 9.08 -9.79
N ASP A 542 7.51 9.30 -8.49
CA ASP A 542 6.41 9.43 -7.54
C ASP A 542 5.59 10.71 -7.76
N ALA A 543 6.24 11.84 -8.10
CA ALA A 543 5.52 13.09 -8.40
C ALA A 543 4.62 12.95 -9.64
N ILE A 544 5.14 12.33 -10.71
CA ILE A 544 4.39 12.12 -11.95
C ILE A 544 3.27 11.10 -11.76
N ARG A 545 3.51 10.05 -10.98
CA ARG A 545 2.46 9.09 -10.61
C ARG A 545 1.29 9.73 -9.84
N LYS A 546 1.60 10.62 -8.89
CA LYS A 546 0.60 11.40 -8.13
C LYS A 546 -0.11 12.46 -8.98
N SER A 547 0.53 12.95 -10.03
CA SER A 547 0.01 14.02 -10.89
C SER A 547 0.31 13.74 -12.36
N PRO A 548 -0.34 12.73 -12.98
CA PRO A 548 -0.02 12.26 -14.33
C PRO A 548 -0.39 13.28 -15.41
N ASN A 549 -1.34 14.17 -15.12
CA ASN A 549 -1.66 15.33 -15.95
C ASN A 549 -1.04 16.59 -15.33
N SER A 550 0.10 17.03 -15.85
CA SER A 550 0.87 18.12 -15.26
C SER A 550 1.79 18.82 -16.26
N VAL A 551 2.15 20.06 -15.92
CA VAL A 551 3.31 20.73 -16.50
C VAL A 551 4.52 20.37 -15.65
N LEU A 552 5.49 19.67 -16.23
CA LEU A 552 6.77 19.37 -15.59
C LEU A 552 7.81 20.41 -16.01
N LEU A 553 8.19 21.27 -15.08
CA LEU A 553 9.19 22.32 -15.27
C LEU A 553 10.54 21.90 -14.68
N LEU A 554 11.54 21.77 -15.55
CA LEU A 554 12.95 21.55 -15.19
C LEU A 554 13.72 22.86 -15.41
N ASP A 555 13.98 23.59 -14.33
CA ASP A 555 14.68 24.88 -14.42
C ASP A 555 16.19 24.70 -14.52
N GLU A 556 16.85 25.53 -15.34
CA GLU A 556 18.31 25.57 -15.52
C GLU A 556 18.95 24.25 -15.96
N ILE A 557 18.36 23.61 -16.98
CA ILE A 557 18.75 22.26 -17.43
C ILE A 557 20.25 22.14 -17.78
N GLU A 558 20.90 23.21 -18.23
CA GLU A 558 22.35 23.24 -18.51
C GLU A 558 23.23 22.94 -17.28
N LYS A 559 22.68 23.05 -16.06
CA LYS A 559 23.38 22.73 -14.80
C LYS A 559 23.23 21.26 -14.40
N ALA A 560 22.27 20.53 -14.97
CA ALA A 560 22.01 19.15 -14.62
C ALA A 560 23.20 18.23 -14.90
N HIS A 561 23.34 17.18 -14.10
CA HIS A 561 24.25 16.08 -14.39
C HIS A 561 23.88 15.37 -15.71
N GLN A 562 24.88 14.79 -16.39
CA GLN A 562 24.68 14.11 -17.69
C GLN A 562 23.66 12.96 -17.63
N ASP A 563 23.53 12.28 -16.50
CA ASP A 563 22.57 11.18 -16.32
C ASP A 563 21.12 11.65 -16.47
N ILE A 564 20.80 12.90 -16.08
CA ILE A 564 19.46 13.50 -16.28
C ILE A 564 19.10 13.55 -17.76
N TYR A 565 20.05 13.90 -18.64
CA TYR A 565 19.78 13.94 -20.07
C TYR A 565 19.40 12.57 -20.63
N ASN A 566 20.01 11.48 -20.14
CA ASN A 566 19.68 10.12 -20.58
C ASN A 566 18.25 9.73 -20.18
N ILE A 567 17.83 10.14 -18.99
CA ILE A 567 16.46 9.94 -18.51
C ILE A 567 15.46 10.75 -19.35
N LEU A 568 15.78 12.01 -19.64
CA LEU A 568 14.92 12.85 -20.45
C LEU A 568 14.78 12.33 -21.88
N LEU A 569 15.83 11.76 -22.46
CA LEU A 569 15.75 11.07 -23.76
C LEU A 569 14.74 9.91 -23.71
N GLN A 570 14.77 9.09 -22.66
CA GLN A 570 13.80 8.01 -22.46
C GLN A 570 12.37 8.54 -22.29
N VAL A 571 12.19 9.59 -21.50
CA VAL A 571 10.89 10.23 -21.26
C VAL A 571 10.33 10.82 -22.56
N MET A 572 11.14 11.52 -23.37
CA MET A 572 10.70 12.11 -24.64
C MET A 572 10.37 11.07 -25.72
N ASP A 573 10.99 9.89 -25.68
CA ASP A 573 10.73 8.82 -26.67
C ASP A 573 9.53 7.95 -26.35
N TYR A 574 9.43 7.52 -25.09
CA TYR A 574 8.53 6.45 -24.68
C TYR A 574 7.48 6.92 -23.69
N ALA A 575 7.53 8.20 -23.28
CA ALA A 575 6.67 8.79 -22.27
C ALA A 575 6.59 7.93 -21.00
N ARG A 576 7.66 7.22 -20.66
CA ARG A 576 7.70 6.28 -19.54
C ARG A 576 9.05 6.32 -18.86
N LEU A 577 9.02 6.41 -17.54
CA LEU A 577 10.19 6.25 -16.69
C LEU A 577 9.94 5.13 -15.70
N THR A 578 10.90 4.24 -15.53
CA THR A 578 10.82 3.17 -14.52
C THR A 578 11.83 3.47 -13.43
N ASP A 579 11.39 3.45 -12.18
CA ASP A 579 12.29 3.59 -11.04
C ASP A 579 13.05 2.29 -10.75
N ASN A 580 13.97 2.34 -9.79
CA ASN A 580 14.78 1.17 -9.42
C ASN A 580 14.00 0.07 -8.69
N LYS A 581 12.74 0.32 -8.28
CA LYS A 581 11.84 -0.69 -7.74
C LYS A 581 11.00 -1.35 -8.83
N GLY A 582 11.11 -0.92 -10.08
CA GLY A 582 10.31 -1.41 -11.20
C GLY A 582 8.96 -0.69 -11.36
N ARG A 583 8.69 0.34 -10.56
CA ARG A 583 7.45 1.13 -10.66
C ARG A 583 7.56 2.07 -11.85
N LYS A 584 6.51 2.13 -12.66
CA LYS A 584 6.47 2.91 -13.90
C LYS A 584 5.71 4.21 -13.69
N ALA A 585 6.28 5.32 -14.15
CA ALA A 585 5.65 6.62 -14.25
C ALA A 585 5.34 6.92 -15.72
N ASP A 586 4.10 7.37 -15.98
CA ASP A 586 3.59 7.68 -17.32
C ASP A 586 3.60 9.19 -17.57
N PHE A 587 4.25 9.61 -18.65
CA PHE A 587 4.44 10.99 -19.06
C PHE A 587 3.59 11.36 -20.29
N ARG A 588 2.72 10.47 -20.81
CA ARG A 588 1.93 10.74 -22.02
C ARG A 588 1.05 11.99 -21.88
N ASN A 589 0.57 12.26 -20.67
CA ASN A 589 -0.24 13.44 -20.34
C ASN A 589 0.57 14.60 -19.73
N VAL A 590 1.90 14.61 -19.90
CA VAL A 590 2.79 15.63 -19.32
C VAL A 590 3.27 16.61 -20.37
N ILE A 591 3.21 17.91 -20.04
CA ILE A 591 3.89 18.97 -20.79
C ILE A 591 5.27 19.18 -20.15
N LEU A 592 6.30 18.68 -20.80
CA LEU A 592 7.69 18.80 -20.34
C LEU A 592 8.28 20.14 -20.81
N ILE A 593 8.61 21.02 -19.87
CA ILE A 593 9.24 22.31 -20.12
C ILE A 593 10.61 22.32 -19.44
N MET A 594 11.65 22.59 -20.21
CA MET A 594 13.01 22.79 -19.70
C MET A 594 13.42 24.24 -19.91
N THR A 595 13.98 24.91 -18.91
CA THR A 595 14.49 26.28 -19.07
C THR A 595 16.00 26.30 -19.13
N SER A 596 16.54 27.17 -19.97
CA SER A 596 17.97 27.39 -20.09
C SER A 596 18.32 28.86 -20.24
N ASN A 597 19.41 29.25 -19.57
CA ASN A 597 20.04 30.56 -19.75
C ASN A 597 21.18 30.49 -20.78
N ALA A 598 21.46 29.32 -21.35
CA ALA A 598 22.48 29.11 -22.37
C ALA A 598 22.17 29.96 -23.62
N GLY A 599 23.11 30.83 -24.01
CA GLY A 599 22.96 31.69 -25.19
C GLY A 599 22.76 33.17 -24.90
N ALA A 600 22.22 33.55 -23.74
CA ALA A 600 21.95 34.95 -23.41
C ALA A 600 23.22 35.82 -23.35
N GLN A 601 24.29 35.32 -22.73
CA GLN A 601 25.58 36.05 -22.62
C GLN A 601 26.28 36.24 -23.98
N PHE A 602 26.14 35.29 -24.90
CA PHE A 602 26.80 35.32 -26.22
C PHE A 602 25.99 36.11 -27.26
N ALA A 603 24.65 36.09 -27.17
CA ALA A 603 23.79 36.92 -28.02
C ALA A 603 23.96 38.42 -27.75
N ALA A 604 24.34 38.80 -26.52
CA ALA A 604 24.71 40.17 -26.19
C ALA A 604 25.95 40.66 -26.96
N GLN A 605 26.92 39.76 -27.23
CA GLN A 605 28.17 40.08 -27.93
C GLN A 605 28.03 40.11 -29.47
N ALA A 606 27.00 39.48 -30.02
CA ALA A 606 26.80 39.39 -31.48
C ALA A 606 26.56 40.76 -32.16
N ASN A 607 26.18 41.80 -31.40
CA ASN A 607 25.96 43.16 -31.93
C ASN A 607 27.24 44.02 -32.04
N ILE A 608 28.42 43.49 -31.69
CA ILE A 608 29.68 44.28 -31.60
C ILE A 608 30.61 44.06 -32.83
N GLY A 609 30.16 43.34 -33.88
CA GLY A 609 30.99 43.01 -35.06
C GLY A 609 30.44 43.50 -36.40
N PHE A 610 31.34 43.93 -37.31
CA PHE A 610 31.06 44.47 -38.65
C PHE A 610 30.63 43.44 -39.73
N THR A 611 30.24 42.21 -39.37
CA THR A 611 29.92 41.15 -40.34
C THR A 611 28.63 40.40 -40.00
N GLY A 612 27.57 40.67 -40.77
CA GLY A 612 26.42 39.77 -40.97
C GLY A 612 25.14 40.12 -40.20
N LYS A 613 24.02 40.25 -40.95
CA LYS A 613 22.63 40.36 -40.47
C LYS A 613 22.11 39.06 -39.85
N VAL A 614 22.79 38.50 -38.84
CA VAL A 614 22.27 37.33 -38.10
C VAL A 614 21.32 37.84 -37.02
N SER A 615 20.09 37.34 -36.97
CA SER A 615 19.16 37.75 -35.90
C SER A 615 19.65 37.24 -34.55
N ARG A 616 19.37 37.97 -33.47
CA ARG A 616 19.78 37.54 -32.11
C ARG A 616 19.22 36.16 -31.73
N GLY A 617 18.03 35.82 -32.21
CA GLY A 617 17.44 34.49 -32.03
C GLY A 617 18.27 33.39 -32.72
N GLU A 618 18.73 33.62 -33.95
CA GLU A 618 19.62 32.69 -34.66
C GLU A 618 20.97 32.50 -33.94
N ALA A 619 21.51 33.57 -33.37
CA ALA A 619 22.73 33.51 -32.57
C ALA A 619 22.53 32.67 -31.28
N MET A 620 21.39 32.83 -30.60
CA MET A 620 21.02 32.00 -29.45
C MET A 620 20.88 30.53 -29.84
N LEU A 621 20.14 30.22 -30.92
CA LEU A 621 19.95 28.84 -31.40
C LEU A 621 21.28 28.18 -31.78
N LYS A 622 22.22 28.93 -32.35
CA LYS A 622 23.58 28.42 -32.64
C LYS A 622 24.33 28.06 -31.35
N GLN A 623 24.14 28.81 -30.27
CA GLN A 623 24.75 28.51 -28.98
C GLN A 623 24.07 27.31 -28.29
N VAL A 624 22.75 27.21 -28.36
CA VAL A 624 21.99 26.05 -27.87
C VAL A 624 22.52 24.76 -28.51
N LYS A 625 22.74 24.76 -29.83
CA LYS A 625 23.35 23.64 -30.56
C LYS A 625 24.78 23.27 -30.15
N LYS A 626 25.48 24.16 -29.43
CA LYS A 626 26.80 23.87 -28.85
C LYS A 626 26.70 23.35 -27.42
N THR A 627 25.76 23.87 -26.64
CA THR A 627 25.56 23.48 -25.24
C THR A 627 24.91 22.11 -25.14
N PHE A 628 23.91 21.84 -25.97
CA PHE A 628 23.15 20.59 -25.94
C PHE A 628 23.53 19.68 -27.10
N LYS A 629 23.65 18.39 -26.83
CA LYS A 629 23.94 17.38 -27.86
C LYS A 629 22.81 17.34 -28.89
N PRO A 630 23.10 17.09 -30.19
CA PRO A 630 22.08 17.00 -31.23
C PRO A 630 20.97 15.99 -30.92
N GLU A 631 21.34 14.87 -30.29
CA GLU A 631 20.40 13.82 -29.84
C GLU A 631 19.29 14.38 -28.94
N PHE A 632 19.63 15.25 -27.99
CA PHE A 632 18.67 15.89 -27.10
C PHE A 632 17.76 16.86 -27.84
N ILE A 633 18.34 17.71 -28.69
CA ILE A 633 17.60 18.75 -29.44
C ILE A 633 16.59 18.12 -30.39
N ASN A 634 16.96 17.03 -31.07
CA ASN A 634 16.10 16.36 -32.05
C ASN A 634 14.88 15.66 -31.43
N ARG A 635 14.83 15.53 -30.10
CA ARG A 635 13.71 14.92 -29.35
C ARG A 635 12.74 15.94 -28.78
N LEU A 636 13.10 17.22 -28.81
CA LEU A 636 12.21 18.29 -28.41
C LEU A 636 11.12 18.48 -29.47
N SER A 637 9.90 18.75 -29.02
CA SER A 637 8.82 19.27 -29.86
C SER A 637 9.18 20.65 -30.43
N GLY A 638 9.92 21.46 -29.66
CA GLY A 638 10.35 22.78 -30.09
C GLY A 638 11.33 23.45 -29.14
N THR A 639 12.12 24.39 -29.67
CA THR A 639 12.94 25.31 -28.88
C THR A 639 12.33 26.70 -28.96
N VAL A 640 11.86 27.21 -27.83
CA VAL A 640 11.16 28.49 -27.72
C VAL A 640 12.14 29.56 -27.24
N VAL A 641 12.32 30.61 -28.05
CA VAL A 641 13.27 31.69 -27.78
C VAL A 641 12.54 32.85 -27.12
N PHE A 642 13.04 33.27 -25.96
CA PHE A 642 12.54 34.42 -25.21
C PHE A 642 13.39 35.66 -25.49
N ASN A 643 12.72 36.79 -25.66
CA ASN A 643 13.35 38.07 -25.94
C ASN A 643 13.86 38.74 -24.67
N ASP A 644 14.86 39.62 -24.83
CA ASP A 644 15.33 40.52 -23.77
C ASP A 644 14.16 41.40 -23.27
N MET A 645 14.20 41.76 -21.99
CA MET A 645 13.25 42.72 -21.43
C MET A 645 13.52 44.12 -22.01
N ASP A 646 12.52 44.68 -22.70
CA ASP A 646 12.53 46.07 -23.13
C ASP A 646 11.82 46.99 -22.13
N GLU A 647 11.92 48.30 -22.35
CA GLU A 647 11.32 49.30 -21.46
C GLU A 647 9.78 49.22 -21.42
N HIS A 648 9.16 48.80 -22.53
CA HIS A 648 7.72 48.61 -22.62
C HIS A 648 7.25 47.45 -21.75
N MET A 649 7.87 46.28 -21.88
CA MET A 649 7.67 45.10 -21.05
C MET A 649 7.92 45.43 -19.57
N ALA A 650 9.01 46.14 -19.28
CA ALA A 650 9.35 46.56 -17.92
C ALA A 650 8.26 47.45 -17.31
N THR A 651 7.72 48.39 -18.07
CA THR A 651 6.63 49.27 -17.65
C THR A 651 5.36 48.47 -17.30
N LEU A 652 4.98 47.51 -18.15
CA LEU A 652 3.81 46.66 -17.92
C LEU A 652 3.99 45.76 -16.69
N ILE A 653 5.19 45.19 -16.50
CA ILE A 653 5.51 44.37 -15.32
C ILE A 653 5.44 45.21 -14.05
N LEU A 654 6.04 46.40 -14.03
CA LEU A 654 5.99 47.29 -12.87
C LEU A 654 4.54 47.64 -12.50
N ARG A 655 3.70 47.97 -13.49
CA ARG A 655 2.26 48.21 -13.26
C ARG A 655 1.56 47.01 -12.66
N LYS A 656 1.79 45.80 -13.19
CA LYS A 656 1.23 44.55 -12.65
C LYS A 656 1.65 44.36 -11.18
N LYS A 657 2.94 44.50 -10.86
CA LYS A 657 3.47 44.32 -9.50
C LYS A 657 2.95 45.36 -8.52
N LEU A 658 2.77 46.60 -8.96
CA LEU A 658 2.14 47.64 -8.14
C LEU A 658 0.65 47.35 -7.92
N GLY A 659 -0.06 46.80 -8.91
CA GLY A 659 -1.42 46.29 -8.76
C GLY A 659 -1.51 45.16 -7.72
N GLU A 660 -0.64 44.16 -7.82
CA GLU A 660 -0.56 43.06 -6.83
C GLU A 660 -0.28 43.57 -5.40
N LEU A 661 0.52 44.63 -5.28
CA LEU A 661 0.76 45.30 -4.00
C LEU A 661 -0.50 46.06 -3.54
N GLN A 662 -1.18 46.75 -4.45
CA GLN A 662 -2.43 47.46 -4.18
C GLN A 662 -3.53 46.51 -3.69
N ASP A 663 -3.67 45.32 -4.27
CA ASP A 663 -4.64 44.31 -3.82
C ASP A 663 -4.39 43.91 -2.36
N LYS A 664 -3.12 43.72 -1.99
CA LYS A 664 -2.73 43.41 -0.60
C LYS A 664 -3.00 44.57 0.37
N LEU A 665 -2.87 45.81 -0.10
CA LEU A 665 -3.18 47.01 0.67
C LEU A 665 -4.70 47.21 0.82
N THR A 666 -5.46 46.86 -0.19
CA THR A 666 -6.94 46.98 -0.21
C THR A 666 -7.57 46.09 0.87
N ALA A 667 -7.01 44.90 1.11
CA ALA A 667 -7.41 44.04 2.24
C ALA A 667 -7.21 44.71 3.62
N LYS A 668 -6.37 45.76 3.70
CA LYS A 668 -6.16 46.60 4.88
C LYS A 668 -6.86 47.96 4.77
N GLN A 669 -7.78 48.13 3.83
CA GLN A 669 -8.48 49.39 3.54
C GLN A 669 -7.53 50.54 3.17
N VAL A 670 -6.38 50.24 2.56
CA VAL A 670 -5.40 51.23 2.11
C VAL A 670 -5.38 51.34 0.58
N SER A 671 -5.51 52.57 0.06
CA SER A 671 -5.35 52.88 -1.36
C SER A 671 -4.06 53.62 -1.61
N MET A 672 -3.23 53.13 -2.53
CA MET A 672 -1.94 53.71 -2.90
C MET A 672 -2.01 54.29 -4.32
N THR A 673 -1.51 55.53 -4.45
CA THR A 673 -1.31 56.20 -5.73
C THR A 673 0.16 56.59 -5.87
N LEU A 674 0.73 56.45 -7.06
CA LEU A 674 2.11 56.85 -7.35
C LEU A 674 2.08 58.02 -8.32
N THR A 675 2.91 59.02 -8.07
CA THR A 675 3.22 60.07 -9.06
C THR A 675 4.03 59.50 -10.23
N ASP A 676 3.94 60.12 -11.40
CA ASP A 676 4.70 59.70 -12.59
C ASP A 676 6.22 59.68 -12.32
N GLU A 677 6.72 60.65 -11.54
CA GLU A 677 8.12 60.72 -11.12
C GLU A 677 8.53 59.53 -10.24
N ALA A 678 7.68 59.14 -9.29
CA ALA A 678 7.93 57.97 -8.44
C ALA A 678 7.88 56.66 -9.23
N PHE A 679 6.95 56.56 -10.19
CA PHE A 679 6.86 55.42 -11.09
C PHE A 679 8.12 55.29 -11.97
N GLN A 680 8.58 56.39 -12.57
CA GLN A 680 9.78 56.41 -13.39
C GLN A 680 11.06 56.10 -12.59
N LEU A 681 11.15 56.56 -11.34
CA LEU A 681 12.26 56.22 -10.46
C LEU A 681 12.32 54.71 -10.18
N LEU A 682 11.17 54.10 -9.84
CA LEU A 682 11.07 52.65 -9.63
C LEU A 682 11.38 51.86 -10.91
N LEU A 683 10.90 52.34 -12.07
CA LEU A 683 11.17 51.71 -13.37
C LEU A 683 12.66 51.74 -13.70
N LYS A 684 13.32 52.88 -13.53
CA LYS A 684 14.75 53.05 -13.79
C LYS A 684 15.62 52.20 -12.87
N GLU A 685 15.29 52.12 -11.58
CA GLU A 685 16.02 51.26 -10.63
C GLU A 685 15.74 49.77 -10.85
N GLY A 686 14.51 49.41 -11.23
CA GLY A 686 14.09 48.03 -11.45
C GLY A 686 14.44 47.45 -12.82
N PHE A 687 14.72 48.30 -13.81
CA PHE A 687 15.08 47.89 -15.16
C PHE A 687 16.57 47.53 -15.25
N THR A 688 16.89 46.25 -15.01
CA THR A 688 18.24 45.73 -15.23
C THR A 688 18.26 44.61 -16.28
N ARG A 689 19.28 44.62 -17.14
CA ARG A 689 19.47 43.57 -18.15
C ARG A 689 19.92 42.24 -17.55
N GLU A 690 20.58 42.26 -16.39
CA GLU A 690 21.16 41.07 -15.76
C GLU A 690 20.12 40.27 -14.96
N TYR A 691 19.24 40.94 -14.23
CA TYR A 691 18.29 40.29 -13.32
C TYR A 691 16.84 40.31 -13.82
N GLY A 692 16.56 41.05 -14.90
CA GLY A 692 15.24 41.12 -15.53
C GLY A 692 14.16 41.60 -14.56
N ALA A 693 12.97 41.00 -14.64
CA ALA A 693 11.84 41.35 -13.79
C ALA A 693 12.06 41.10 -12.27
N ARG A 694 13.06 40.29 -11.89
CA ARG A 694 13.34 39.98 -10.48
C ARG A 694 13.84 41.20 -9.71
N GLU A 695 14.57 42.09 -10.37
CA GLU A 695 15.05 43.34 -9.76
C GLU A 695 13.87 44.27 -9.40
N MET A 696 12.74 44.21 -10.12
CA MET A 696 11.56 45.01 -9.78
C MET A 696 10.95 44.62 -8.44
N ASP A 697 10.82 43.32 -8.17
CA ASP A 697 10.32 42.83 -6.88
C ASP A 697 11.23 43.29 -5.74
N ARG A 698 12.55 43.29 -5.96
CA ARG A 698 13.55 43.75 -5.00
C ARG A 698 13.45 45.25 -4.74
N VAL A 699 13.38 46.07 -5.80
CA VAL A 699 13.26 47.53 -5.70
C VAL A 699 11.96 47.91 -4.97
N ILE A 700 10.83 47.30 -5.32
CA ILE A 700 9.56 47.51 -4.60
C ILE A 700 9.70 47.10 -3.13
N ALA A 701 10.32 45.95 -2.84
CA ALA A 701 10.48 45.46 -1.47
C ALA A 701 11.43 46.32 -0.62
N GLN A 702 12.46 46.91 -1.21
CA GLN A 702 13.45 47.74 -0.51
C GLN A 702 13.01 49.20 -0.38
N ARG A 703 12.38 49.77 -1.42
CA ARG A 703 12.05 51.19 -1.48
C ARG A 703 10.63 51.50 -1.03
N LEU A 704 9.65 50.67 -1.42
CA LEU A 704 8.23 50.99 -1.27
C LEU A 704 7.58 50.30 -0.07
N LYS A 705 7.78 48.98 0.09
CA LYS A 705 7.15 48.21 1.20
C LYS A 705 7.53 48.71 2.59
N PRO A 706 8.77 49.14 2.90
CA PRO A 706 9.12 49.59 4.24
C PRO A 706 8.42 50.90 4.63
N LEU A 707 8.25 51.81 3.67
CA LEU A 707 7.52 53.06 3.87
C LEU A 707 6.05 52.78 4.23
N LEU A 708 5.40 51.94 3.43
CA LEU A 708 4.01 51.53 3.66
C LEU A 708 3.85 50.78 4.98
N MET A 709 4.77 49.85 5.28
CA MET A 709 4.76 49.09 6.53
C MET A 709 4.80 50.01 7.74
N ARG A 710 5.68 51.02 7.74
CA ARG A 710 5.82 51.97 8.84
C ARG A 710 4.54 52.76 9.06
N GLU A 711 3.90 53.24 7.99
CA GLU A 711 2.65 54.00 8.08
C GLU A 711 1.45 53.14 8.50
N ILE A 712 1.41 51.86 8.08
CA ILE A 712 0.34 50.92 8.45
C ILE A 712 0.45 50.50 9.92
N LEU A 713 1.66 50.25 10.43
CA LEU A 713 1.86 49.78 11.81
C LEU A 713 1.89 50.94 12.82
N PHE A 714 2.54 52.04 12.48
CA PHE A 714 2.89 53.11 13.43
C PHE A 714 2.41 54.50 13.02
N GLY A 715 1.88 54.66 11.81
CA GLY A 715 1.56 55.96 11.24
C GLY A 715 0.08 56.14 10.93
N ARG A 716 -0.20 56.96 9.91
CA ARG A 716 -1.56 57.47 9.64
C ARG A 716 -2.48 56.44 8.98
N LEU A 717 -1.93 55.32 8.49
CA LEU A 717 -2.68 54.27 7.76
C LEU A 717 -3.14 53.11 8.66
N ARG A 718 -3.04 53.25 10.00
CA ARG A 718 -3.41 52.19 10.95
C ARG A 718 -4.88 51.77 10.90
N GLN A 719 -5.76 52.68 10.44
CA GLN A 719 -7.20 52.44 10.26
C GLN A 719 -7.61 52.42 8.78
N GLY A 720 -6.65 52.23 7.87
CA GLY A 720 -6.86 52.42 6.44
C GLY A 720 -6.67 53.87 5.99
N GLY A 721 -6.92 54.15 4.71
CA GLY A 721 -6.82 55.49 4.12
C GLY A 721 -6.13 55.52 2.76
N ASN A 722 -5.97 56.73 2.23
CA ASN A 722 -5.31 56.95 0.94
C ASN A 722 -3.87 57.44 1.18
N VAL A 723 -2.94 56.93 0.38
CA VAL A 723 -1.53 57.30 0.43
C VAL A 723 -1.04 57.66 -0.97
N GLU A 724 -0.33 58.77 -1.07
CA GLU A 724 0.33 59.20 -2.30
C GLU A 724 1.85 59.04 -2.14
N ILE A 725 2.48 58.36 -3.10
CA ILE A 725 3.92 58.14 -3.13
C ILE A 725 4.54 59.17 -4.06
N VAL A 726 5.44 59.97 -3.50
CA VAL A 726 6.11 61.09 -4.17
C VAL A 726 7.62 60.95 -4.06
N VAL A 727 8.36 61.58 -4.97
CA VAL A 727 9.81 61.68 -4.90
C VAL A 727 10.19 62.96 -4.14
N SER A 728 10.93 62.83 -3.04
CA SER A 728 11.52 63.95 -2.30
C SER A 728 13.01 63.68 -2.10
N ASP A 729 13.85 64.66 -2.43
CA ASP A 729 15.32 64.57 -2.34
C ASP A 729 15.92 63.35 -3.05
N GLY A 730 15.32 62.95 -4.18
CA GLY A 730 15.76 61.79 -4.96
C GLY A 730 15.41 60.43 -4.34
N SER A 731 14.55 60.40 -3.31
CA SER A 731 14.08 59.20 -2.64
C SER A 731 12.56 59.12 -2.59
N LEU A 732 12.00 57.90 -2.49
CA LEU A 732 10.56 57.72 -2.31
C LEU A 732 10.13 58.17 -0.91
N SER A 733 9.02 58.90 -0.85
CA SER A 733 8.41 59.38 0.38
C SER A 733 6.89 59.30 0.27
N ILE A 734 6.22 59.30 1.43
CA ILE A 734 4.77 59.21 1.54
C ILE A 734 4.21 60.59 1.92
N ARG A 735 3.13 61.01 1.24
CA ARG A 735 2.39 62.24 1.55
C ARG A 735 1.10 61.97 2.33
#